data_AF-A0A848B2S8-F1
#
_entry.id   AF-A0A848B2S8-F1
#
_cell.length_a   1.000
_cell.length_b   1.000
_cell.length_c   1.000
_cell.angle_alpha   90.00
_cell.angle_beta   90.00
_cell.angle_gamma   90.00
#
_symmetry.space_group_name_H-M   'P 1'
#
loop_
_entity.id
_entity.type
_entity.pdbx_description
1 polymer ?
#
loop_
_entity_poly.entity_id
_entity_poly.type
_entity_poly.pdbx_seq_one_letter_code
_entity_poly.pdbx_strand_id
1 'polypeptide(L)'
;MEILWHLTITGRSVLKQYFQILFMLLVFRADFPVSAETLRSFRFEAEGVRGWNSQPGMAVESVPGAMQLKLTSAAAAGKMAISPPVGLPKLSGKAVLRVSGKIQAEKLQASRLDLKVLLGRSGGQIFSEVALQLPRKTDGMTYFTKAWPIGAEDLSATLYFVCDGNAEGCLMLDDIVLEILPFSEDAMAEVVPENGQLIYQSEFDKNNSGWSANSAVVKLGKSNSKAMTIDFGEVQPKGKSVFFRNLPLPRLAAGERARLRVEVRSKAVDFKGRRLQLKPLFSAGSQLEFPPPYPELAREKQFETVAGEWTFDSRQTGIQLYLATDGDATGVMEISEVIITVLPSAEAKITTGFENNIVPENNAVISVVPFRPQEVTGGTIELSDEYGRNICSSLLNGPTQIRLDTPGFYRIRVTARYGVESIVTHGSVAVVGPVLPETLRNRSRYGVVSINAGDGLKRAVSGRWGWFFTGFSGMRKQTDGTLVMAPEWRYFPVAPESENEIYTVGDLPGFLQPVSAEKNAIWMPTDREEYRRVIRFFADRENFPAYYTVFNEPEGKWRGSWSDFVQWHADTRNAVKSVKPETVVLGPAFCNVNLHLLRKLGALGLFEAVDGLNIHPYVDGTAPEREFIGRIDELEQYLDSIGKQKMPLFYTEFGWTTNIGGWQKPVSENLQKQYVARSLALMGTTRMTGCVYFTLFYRNINPGEEGFSLIDPRGFPRPGAAALATAFRHLGGVTGRGVRLAFSPEIYLCVFDAGNDEIMATVWSTEKQQKFPVPFPVERIYDVVGRPQIVPAGNVLEIGPDLLYLYGKKSSGMLDIHFLPEQKLLTGNQLEHHLEQPLVFPPLSEKDGFLFCDSENVTGRFLVLGRQNGRWVGCPVKIPGALELSDLRLIWQSGEAPEVQFSCRSNLDVSVEITIHGELNGCQLAGDLQTAVPDESIPCRLTIPEHIAANGGTLKLFVESATRRRSAVETLDIALLAALRQSGETVDWSSVPIFSWNKFPGFTEKENEVAAFDANECSGTLQTTYSPVGLCFRVVIRDDQHCNDKSESEIWQQDSLQFAFDPDSAKPWEPNAQFGLNGHRVLEYAVSSGKDKKITVWRHTSYDPLLLDNVSEERVQVNFSREQGCSIYELIFPWECLGLNTMPAPGSEIGFSALLNDVDPEPAPGAPRGRHGLRIFKGIHPDKTPEKYGKLYLR
;
A
#
# COMPACT_ATOMS: atom_id res chain seq x y z
N MET A 1 53.43 23.93 24.01
CA MET A 1 54.38 25.03 23.79
C MET A 1 54.06 26.08 24.86
N GLU A 2 54.99 26.26 25.79
CA GLU A 2 54.85 26.94 27.10
C GLU A 2 54.81 28.47 26.99
N ILE A 3 54.16 29.15 27.96
CA ILE A 3 54.67 30.34 28.71
C ILE A 3 53.73 30.61 29.91
N LEU A 4 54.30 30.50 31.11
CA LEU A 4 53.85 31.04 32.41
C LEU A 4 54.17 32.54 32.47
N TRP A 5 53.32 33.44 33.02
CA TRP A 5 53.79 34.63 33.75
C TRP A 5 52.76 35.16 34.78
N HIS A 6 53.28 35.44 35.97
CA HIS A 6 52.64 35.98 37.17
C HIS A 6 52.13 37.43 37.02
N LEU A 7 51.00 37.73 37.67
CA LEU A 7 50.67 39.06 38.17
C LEU A 7 49.87 38.93 39.48
N THR A 8 50.57 39.14 40.59
CA THR A 8 49.99 39.29 41.94
C THR A 8 49.66 40.76 42.14
N ILE A 9 48.39 41.18 41.99
CA ILE A 9 47.91 42.49 42.47
C ILE A 9 46.50 42.34 43.07
N THR A 10 46.36 42.86 44.27
CA THR A 10 45.23 42.78 45.19
C THR A 10 43.98 43.52 44.69
N GLY A 11 42.88 42.77 44.49
CA GLY A 11 41.54 43.30 44.20
C GLY A 11 40.58 42.19 43.75
N ARG A 12 39.87 41.56 44.71
CA ARG A 12 39.22 40.23 44.53
C ARG A 12 37.89 40.18 43.76
N SER A 13 37.28 41.29 43.31
CA SER A 13 35.96 41.21 42.63
C SER A 13 35.98 41.51 41.13
N VAL A 14 36.81 42.45 40.67
CA VAL A 14 36.74 42.92 39.27
C VAL A 14 37.43 41.96 38.29
N LEU A 15 38.45 41.20 38.74
CA LEU A 15 39.18 40.30 37.84
C LEU A 15 38.40 39.02 37.48
N LYS A 16 37.47 38.54 38.33
CA LYS A 16 36.68 37.32 38.04
C LYS A 16 35.71 37.54 36.88
N GLN A 17 35.09 38.72 36.83
CA GLN A 17 34.27 39.16 35.69
C GLN A 17 35.12 39.39 34.44
N TYR A 18 36.30 40.02 34.55
CA TYR A 18 37.16 40.20 33.39
C TYR A 18 37.74 38.87 32.87
N PHE A 19 38.10 37.92 33.73
CA PHE A 19 38.53 36.59 33.28
C PHE A 19 37.37 35.81 32.65
N GLN A 20 36.15 35.86 33.20
CA GLN A 20 34.97 35.24 32.56
C GLN A 20 34.62 35.89 31.22
N ILE A 21 34.72 37.22 31.10
CA ILE A 21 34.43 37.95 29.86
C ILE A 21 35.54 37.73 28.82
N LEU A 22 36.82 37.74 29.22
CA LEU A 22 37.93 37.48 28.30
C LEU A 22 37.97 36.02 27.85
N PHE A 23 37.61 35.07 28.74
CA PHE A 23 37.49 33.64 28.41
C PHE A 23 36.24 33.37 27.55
N MET A 24 35.11 34.04 27.79
CA MET A 24 33.95 34.02 26.88
C MET A 24 34.35 34.57 25.50
N LEU A 25 35.01 35.74 25.42
CA LEU A 25 35.40 36.31 24.13
C LEU A 25 36.41 35.44 23.36
N LEU A 26 37.28 34.70 24.05
CA LEU A 26 38.19 33.72 23.45
C LEU A 26 37.46 32.47 22.92
N VAL A 27 36.39 32.00 23.58
CA VAL A 27 35.56 30.87 23.10
C VAL A 27 34.60 31.29 21.98
N PHE A 28 34.14 32.54 21.97
CA PHE A 28 33.16 33.03 20.97
C PHE A 28 33.76 33.58 19.67
N ARG A 29 35.08 33.80 19.58
CA ARG A 29 35.75 34.27 18.33
C ARG A 29 36.82 33.35 17.78
N ALA A 30 37.15 32.26 18.47
CA ALA A 30 38.15 31.31 17.98
C ALA A 30 37.43 30.06 17.43
N ASP A 31 37.52 29.85 16.13
CA ASP A 31 36.94 28.71 15.38
C ASP A 31 37.58 27.34 15.73
N PHE A 32 38.26 27.22 16.87
CA PHE A 32 38.98 26.03 17.27
C PHE A 32 38.06 25.09 18.06
N PRO A 33 37.82 23.86 17.57
CA PRO A 33 37.02 22.90 18.30
C PRO A 33 37.72 22.45 19.59
N VAL A 34 36.98 22.40 20.69
CA VAL A 34 37.47 21.81 21.95
C VAL A 34 37.18 20.31 21.93
N SER A 35 38.21 19.49 22.17
CA SER A 35 38.03 18.05 22.29
C SER A 35 37.18 17.70 23.52
N ALA A 36 36.08 16.99 23.28
CA ALA A 36 35.17 16.47 24.30
C ALA A 36 35.89 15.64 25.38
N GLU A 37 37.01 14.98 25.03
CA GLU A 37 37.80 14.13 25.92
C GLU A 37 38.67 14.93 26.92
N THR A 38 38.91 16.21 26.65
CA THR A 38 39.76 17.09 27.50
C THR A 38 38.97 18.06 28.38
N LEU A 39 37.63 18.04 28.31
CA LEU A 39 36.74 18.89 29.10
C LEU A 39 36.84 18.57 30.61
N ARG A 40 37.06 19.59 31.47
CA ARG A 40 37.19 19.43 32.94
C ARG A 40 35.98 19.92 33.74
N SER A 41 34.81 19.99 33.13
CA SER A 41 33.57 20.66 33.60
C SER A 41 33.61 22.20 33.48
N PHE A 42 32.57 22.79 32.90
CA PHE A 42 32.35 24.24 32.85
C PHE A 42 31.02 24.58 33.51
N ARG A 43 31.03 25.49 34.49
CA ARG A 43 29.86 25.86 35.27
C ARG A 43 29.49 27.33 35.05
N PHE A 44 28.22 27.59 34.79
CA PHE A 44 27.62 28.92 34.72
C PHE A 44 26.62 29.09 35.87
N GLU A 45 26.82 30.12 36.68
CA GLU A 45 25.90 30.56 37.73
C GLU A 45 25.24 31.85 37.27
N ALA A 46 23.91 31.87 37.20
CA ALA A 46 23.16 33.02 36.72
C ALA A 46 22.99 34.08 37.84
N GLU A 47 24.05 34.84 38.16
CA GLU A 47 23.94 35.99 39.09
C GLU A 47 23.42 37.26 38.37
N GLY A 48 22.18 37.66 38.65
CA GLY A 48 21.74 39.06 38.60
C GLY A 48 21.77 39.80 37.26
N VAL A 49 21.35 39.18 36.15
CA VAL A 49 21.38 39.82 34.81
C VAL A 49 20.05 40.50 34.44
N ARG A 50 20.08 41.81 34.18
CA ARG A 50 18.95 42.58 33.59
C ARG A 50 18.77 42.22 32.11
N GLY A 51 17.54 41.90 31.67
CA GLY A 51 17.22 41.72 30.23
C GLY A 51 16.31 40.54 29.85
N TRP A 52 15.35 40.14 30.69
CA TRP A 52 14.48 38.98 30.47
C TRP A 52 13.16 39.49 29.86
N ASN A 53 12.72 38.94 28.72
CA ASN A 53 11.52 39.40 28.02
C ASN A 53 10.27 38.68 28.56
N SER A 54 9.32 39.41 29.15
CA SER A 54 8.01 38.87 29.55
C SER A 54 6.90 39.25 28.55
N GLN A 55 5.85 38.44 28.48
CA GLN A 55 4.61 38.80 27.77
C GLN A 55 3.84 39.91 28.53
N PRO A 56 2.98 40.70 27.86
CA PRO A 56 2.17 41.74 28.51
C PRO A 56 1.28 41.15 29.63
N GLY A 57 1.41 41.67 30.86
CA GLY A 57 0.63 41.24 32.03
C GLY A 57 1.41 40.51 33.13
N MET A 58 2.68 40.16 32.90
CA MET A 58 3.56 39.49 33.88
C MET A 58 4.76 40.38 34.27
N ALA A 59 5.06 40.49 35.57
CA ALA A 59 6.18 41.26 36.10
C ALA A 59 7.31 40.35 36.61
N VAL A 60 8.55 40.62 36.18
CA VAL A 60 9.77 39.95 36.65
C VAL A 60 10.50 40.91 37.59
N GLU A 61 10.73 40.51 38.84
CA GLU A 61 11.52 41.27 39.82
C GLU A 61 12.80 40.49 40.18
N SER A 62 13.97 41.10 39.99
CA SER A 62 15.25 40.49 40.34
C SER A 62 15.65 40.85 41.77
N VAL A 63 15.95 39.86 42.61
CA VAL A 63 16.49 40.06 43.98
C VAL A 63 17.95 39.55 44.01
N PRO A 64 18.87 40.12 44.79
CA PRO A 64 20.24 39.60 44.85
C PRO A 64 20.26 38.14 45.35
N GLY A 65 20.74 37.22 44.50
CA GLY A 65 20.80 35.78 44.79
C GLY A 65 19.54 34.97 44.43
N ALA A 66 18.46 35.61 43.96
CA ALA A 66 17.17 34.95 43.73
C ALA A 66 16.34 35.69 42.64
N MET A 67 15.71 34.98 41.72
CA MET A 67 14.79 35.61 40.75
C MET A 67 13.33 35.41 41.17
N GLN A 68 12.58 36.51 41.37
CA GLN A 68 11.17 36.48 41.75
C GLN A 68 10.28 36.77 40.53
N LEU A 69 9.45 35.80 40.14
CA LEU A 69 8.46 35.95 39.07
C LEU A 69 7.08 36.14 39.69
N LYS A 70 6.47 37.30 39.44
CA LYS A 70 5.13 37.63 39.95
C LYS A 70 4.11 37.54 38.82
N LEU A 71 3.25 36.51 38.89
CA LEU A 71 2.20 36.28 37.90
C LEU A 71 0.94 37.05 38.32
N THR A 72 0.67 38.18 37.67
CA THR A 72 -0.51 39.02 37.95
C THR A 72 -1.57 38.85 36.87
N SER A 73 -2.70 38.25 37.23
CA SER A 73 -3.92 38.01 36.41
C SER A 73 -3.86 36.84 35.42
N ALA A 74 -5.06 36.35 35.07
CA ALA A 74 -5.38 35.21 34.21
C ALA A 74 -4.59 35.21 32.88
N ALA A 75 -3.41 34.60 32.90
CA ALA A 75 -2.66 34.33 31.69
C ALA A 75 -3.32 33.17 30.94
N ALA A 76 -3.76 33.42 29.70
CA ALA A 76 -3.99 32.34 28.75
C ALA A 76 -2.67 31.57 28.56
N ALA A 77 -2.73 30.24 28.45
CA ALA A 77 -1.58 29.34 28.35
C ALA A 77 -0.46 29.91 27.45
N GLY A 78 0.72 30.14 28.02
CA GLY A 78 1.80 30.88 27.35
C GLY A 78 3.20 30.36 27.71
N LYS A 79 4.15 30.49 26.77
CA LYS A 79 5.56 30.14 26.93
C LYS A 79 6.35 31.36 27.44
N MET A 80 7.10 31.21 28.52
CA MET A 80 7.96 32.25 29.09
C MET A 80 9.43 31.88 28.88
N ALA A 81 10.16 32.67 28.09
CA ALA A 81 11.62 32.61 28.04
C ALA A 81 12.13 33.28 29.28
N ILE A 82 12.92 32.58 30.09
CA ILE A 82 13.50 33.20 31.27
C ILE A 82 14.94 33.56 30.87
N SER A 83 15.89 32.66 30.58
CA SER A 83 17.25 33.12 30.24
C SER A 83 17.43 33.60 28.78
N PRO A 84 18.31 34.58 28.48
CA PRO A 84 18.84 34.77 27.12
C PRO A 84 19.66 33.54 26.68
N PRO A 85 19.91 33.35 25.37
CA PRO A 85 20.70 32.22 24.90
C PRO A 85 22.12 32.25 25.48
N VAL A 86 22.49 31.21 26.22
CA VAL A 86 23.85 31.00 26.69
C VAL A 86 24.58 30.25 25.58
N GLY A 87 25.57 30.87 24.93
CA GLY A 87 26.30 30.17 23.87
C GLY A 87 27.18 29.05 24.43
N LEU A 88 27.20 27.93 23.70
CA LEU A 88 27.96 26.73 24.03
C LEU A 88 29.28 26.73 23.24
N PRO A 89 30.37 26.14 23.78
CA PRO A 89 31.62 25.99 23.04
C PRO A 89 31.44 25.06 21.83
N LYS A 90 32.17 25.30 20.73
CA LYS A 90 32.18 24.42 19.55
C LYS A 90 32.92 23.11 19.89
N LEU A 91 32.18 22.01 20.00
CA LEU A 91 32.70 20.70 20.40
C LEU A 91 33.14 19.87 19.18
N SER A 92 34.26 19.14 19.24
CA SER A 92 34.57 18.10 18.22
C SER A 92 33.98 16.73 18.52
N GLY A 93 33.22 16.58 19.60
CA GLY A 93 32.65 15.32 20.07
C GLY A 93 31.42 15.53 20.95
N LYS A 94 30.92 14.48 21.60
CA LYS A 94 29.73 14.55 22.48
C LYS A 94 30.12 15.01 23.89
N ALA A 95 29.32 15.89 24.48
CA ALA A 95 29.39 16.29 25.89
C ALA A 95 27.98 16.23 26.52
N VAL A 96 27.85 16.59 27.80
CA VAL A 96 26.58 16.62 28.52
C VAL A 96 26.35 18.01 29.10
N LEU A 97 25.26 18.67 28.75
CA LEU A 97 24.76 19.86 29.44
C LEU A 97 23.86 19.42 30.59
N ARG A 98 24.23 19.71 31.83
CA ARG A 98 23.43 19.48 33.04
C ARG A 98 22.87 20.82 33.52
N VAL A 99 21.57 20.89 33.77
CA VAL A 99 20.92 22.06 34.38
C VAL A 99 20.32 21.64 35.71
N SER A 100 20.65 22.37 36.76
CA SER A 100 20.08 22.20 38.10
C SER A 100 19.61 23.53 38.66
N GLY A 101 18.70 23.49 39.62
CA GLY A 101 18.20 24.68 40.28
C GLY A 101 17.11 24.38 41.29
N LYS A 102 16.63 25.44 41.95
CA LYS A 102 15.57 25.38 42.95
C LYS A 102 14.40 26.24 42.51
N ILE A 103 13.19 25.75 42.75
CA ILE A 103 11.94 26.43 42.45
C ILE A 103 11.11 26.52 43.73
N GLN A 104 10.78 27.73 44.18
CA GLN A 104 9.79 27.95 45.23
C GLN A 104 8.50 28.47 44.63
N ALA A 105 7.39 27.76 44.83
CA ALA A 105 6.07 28.28 44.47
C ALA A 105 5.39 28.88 45.71
N GLU A 106 4.89 30.10 45.62
CA GLU A 106 4.06 30.74 46.65
C GLU A 106 2.68 31.06 46.08
N LYS A 107 1.63 30.48 46.67
CA LYS A 107 0.22 30.64 46.25
C LYS A 107 -0.08 30.34 44.77
N LEU A 108 0.81 29.65 44.06
CA LEU A 108 0.68 29.34 42.63
C LEU A 108 -0.44 28.32 42.36
N GLN A 109 -1.48 28.72 41.62
CA GLN A 109 -2.52 27.81 41.15
C GLN A 109 -2.32 27.44 39.67
N ALA A 110 -1.55 26.38 39.40
CA ALA A 110 -1.34 25.85 38.05
C ALA A 110 -1.59 24.33 38.02
N SER A 111 -2.15 23.80 36.93
CA SER A 111 -2.31 22.34 36.78
C SER A 111 -1.02 21.64 36.33
N ARG A 112 -0.08 22.39 35.75
CA ARG A 112 1.20 21.91 35.21
C ARG A 112 2.16 23.09 34.97
N LEU A 113 3.45 22.90 35.28
CA LEU A 113 4.53 23.83 34.96
C LEU A 113 5.72 23.05 34.37
N ASP A 114 6.12 23.35 33.15
CA ASP A 114 7.21 22.63 32.46
C ASP A 114 8.43 23.53 32.32
N LEU A 115 9.61 23.03 32.67
CA LEU A 115 10.89 23.63 32.33
C LEU A 115 11.40 23.01 31.03
N LYS A 116 11.65 23.83 30.02
CA LYS A 116 12.19 23.43 28.71
C LYS A 116 13.55 24.06 28.48
N VAL A 117 14.47 23.30 27.89
CA VAL A 117 15.77 23.80 27.42
C VAL A 117 15.76 23.78 25.90
N LEU A 118 15.96 24.92 25.27
CA LEU A 118 16.15 25.06 23.84
C LEU A 118 17.65 25.06 23.53
N LEU A 119 18.13 24.06 22.80
CA LEU A 119 19.48 24.06 22.24
C LEU A 119 19.45 24.68 20.85
N GLY A 120 20.14 25.80 20.67
CA GLY A 120 20.19 26.52 19.41
C GLY A 120 21.26 25.97 18.47
N ARG A 121 20.84 25.28 17.40
CA ARG A 121 21.64 25.00 16.20
C ARG A 121 21.37 26.05 15.11
N SER A 122 22.17 26.02 14.04
CA SER A 122 21.84 26.63 12.75
C SER A 122 20.50 26.05 12.21
N GLY A 123 19.36 26.53 12.71
CA GLY A 123 18.02 26.04 12.32
C GLY A 123 16.95 25.93 13.42
N GLY A 124 17.25 26.20 14.71
CA GLY A 124 16.25 26.48 15.76
C GLY A 124 15.10 25.48 15.98
N GLN A 125 15.37 24.21 16.32
CA GLN A 125 14.35 23.23 16.75
C GLN A 125 14.45 22.86 18.25
N ILE A 126 13.31 22.58 18.89
CA ILE A 126 13.17 22.15 20.29
C ILE A 126 13.31 20.63 20.37
N PHE A 127 14.17 20.09 21.24
CA PHE A 127 14.41 18.64 21.29
C PHE A 127 14.15 17.94 22.63
N SER A 128 13.76 18.61 23.73
CA SER A 128 13.35 17.89 24.96
C SER A 128 12.70 18.79 26.04
N GLU A 129 11.96 18.15 26.96
CA GLU A 129 11.15 18.79 28.02
C GLU A 129 11.42 18.16 29.41
N VAL A 130 11.33 18.98 30.47
CA VAL A 130 11.23 18.54 31.86
C VAL A 130 9.89 19.02 32.40
N ALA A 131 8.90 18.13 32.45
CA ALA A 131 7.62 18.43 33.08
C ALA A 131 7.77 18.35 34.61
N LEU A 132 7.45 19.43 35.33
CA LEU A 132 7.45 19.50 36.78
C LEU A 132 6.01 19.70 37.27
N GLN A 133 5.35 18.62 37.68
CA GLN A 133 3.99 18.73 38.21
C GLN A 133 4.03 19.32 39.63
N LEU A 134 3.79 20.63 39.76
CA LEU A 134 3.66 21.27 41.06
C LEU A 134 2.33 20.87 41.73
N PRO A 135 2.30 20.58 43.04
CA PRO A 135 1.06 20.21 43.73
C PRO A 135 0.03 21.35 43.70
N ARG A 136 -1.24 21.02 43.43
CA ARG A 136 -2.32 21.98 43.14
C ARG A 136 -2.59 23.05 44.21
N LYS A 137 -2.12 22.86 45.45
CA LYS A 137 -2.21 23.82 46.56
C LYS A 137 -1.21 23.48 47.67
N THR A 138 -0.03 24.11 47.70
CA THR A 138 0.73 24.50 48.91
C THR A 138 2.03 25.23 48.54
N ASP A 139 2.50 26.11 49.42
CA ASP A 139 3.84 26.71 49.34
C ASP A 139 4.92 25.61 49.51
N GLY A 140 5.91 25.54 48.62
CA GLY A 140 6.92 24.48 48.66
C GLY A 140 8.12 24.69 47.75
N MET A 141 9.28 24.17 48.18
CA MET A 141 10.54 24.17 47.44
C MET A 141 10.74 22.86 46.69
N THR A 142 11.04 22.93 45.39
CA THR A 142 11.36 21.78 44.54
C THR A 142 12.74 21.96 43.92
N TYR A 143 13.58 20.93 44.05
CA TYR A 143 14.90 20.87 43.44
C TYR A 143 14.79 20.09 42.12
N PHE A 144 15.45 20.55 41.07
CA PHE A 144 15.54 19.80 39.83
C PHE A 144 17.00 19.69 39.39
N THR A 145 17.33 18.58 38.73
CA THR A 145 18.58 18.39 37.98
C THR A 145 18.26 17.52 36.78
N LYS A 146 18.67 17.96 35.59
CA LYS A 146 18.49 17.18 34.37
C LYS A 146 19.69 17.37 33.45
N ALA A 147 20.02 16.33 32.70
CA ALA A 147 21.19 16.30 31.83
C ALA A 147 20.78 15.99 30.39
N TRP A 148 21.43 16.65 29.44
CA TRP A 148 21.19 16.56 28.01
C TRP A 148 22.49 16.29 27.28
N PRO A 149 22.52 15.35 26.32
CA PRO A 149 23.67 15.24 25.44
C PRO A 149 23.72 16.45 24.50
N ILE A 150 24.90 17.06 24.37
CA ILE A 150 25.16 18.13 23.41
C ILE A 150 26.27 17.72 22.46
N GLY A 151 26.18 18.15 21.20
CA GLY A 151 27.13 17.79 20.13
C GLY A 151 27.72 19.01 19.42
N ALA A 152 28.51 18.73 18.37
CA ALA A 152 29.27 19.74 17.62
C ALA A 152 28.43 20.86 16.98
N GLU A 153 27.13 20.61 16.76
CA GLU A 153 26.21 21.54 16.10
C GLU A 153 25.41 22.42 17.07
N ASP A 154 25.47 22.14 18.38
CA ASP A 154 24.72 22.86 19.42
C ASP A 154 25.52 24.09 19.89
N LEU A 155 25.08 25.28 19.48
CA LEU A 155 25.82 26.54 19.66
C LEU A 155 25.29 27.41 20.80
N SER A 156 24.09 27.14 21.32
CA SER A 156 23.52 27.85 22.48
C SER A 156 22.50 27.01 23.25
N ALA A 157 22.20 27.41 24.49
CA ALA A 157 21.16 26.83 25.33
C ALA A 157 20.30 27.96 25.93
N THR A 158 18.98 27.83 25.91
CA THR A 158 18.04 28.84 26.42
C THR A 158 16.97 28.18 27.28
N LEU A 159 16.68 28.71 28.47
CA LEU A 159 15.71 28.15 29.42
C LEU A 159 14.33 28.80 29.27
N TYR A 160 13.29 27.98 29.21
CA TYR A 160 11.89 28.39 29.11
C TYR A 160 11.02 27.68 30.12
N PHE A 161 9.97 28.33 30.61
CA PHE A 161 8.90 27.67 31.34
C PHE A 161 7.58 27.77 30.58
N VAL A 162 6.75 26.74 30.70
CA VAL A 162 5.41 26.68 30.10
C VAL A 162 4.40 26.30 31.18
N CYS A 163 3.28 27.00 31.27
CA CYS A 163 2.23 26.71 32.25
C CYS A 163 0.88 26.52 31.55
N ASP A 164 0.11 25.53 32.01
CA ASP A 164 -1.24 25.26 31.50
C ASP A 164 -2.30 26.02 32.32
N GLY A 165 -3.07 26.88 31.66
CA GLY A 165 -4.23 27.57 32.23
C GLY A 165 -3.94 28.87 33.00
N ASN A 166 -4.98 29.45 33.62
CA ASN A 166 -4.89 30.67 34.41
C ASN A 166 -4.10 30.43 35.70
N ALA A 167 -2.83 30.81 35.72
CA ALA A 167 -1.98 30.75 36.91
C ALA A 167 -1.94 32.09 37.65
N GLU A 168 -2.35 32.12 38.91
CA GLU A 168 -2.14 33.24 39.84
C GLU A 168 -1.18 32.80 40.96
N GLY A 169 -0.14 33.59 41.25
CA GLY A 169 0.84 33.31 42.32
C GLY A 169 2.26 33.85 42.02
N CYS A 170 3.23 33.55 42.90
CA CYS A 170 4.64 33.87 42.72
C CYS A 170 5.49 32.60 42.54
N LEU A 171 6.46 32.64 41.64
CA LEU A 171 7.47 31.59 41.45
C LEU A 171 8.86 32.19 41.70
N MET A 172 9.60 31.67 42.67
CA MET A 172 11.02 32.01 42.90
C MET A 172 11.90 30.96 42.23
N LEU A 173 12.93 31.42 41.51
CA LEU A 173 13.96 30.57 40.93
C LEU A 173 15.31 30.93 41.55
N ASP A 174 15.90 29.97 42.26
CA ASP A 174 17.15 30.14 42.99
C ASP A 174 18.19 29.11 42.51
N ASP A 175 19.47 29.48 42.60
CA ASP A 175 20.61 28.59 42.34
C ASP A 175 20.57 27.85 40.99
N ILE A 176 20.10 28.50 39.91
CA ILE A 176 20.15 27.89 38.57
C ILE A 176 21.61 27.78 38.11
N VAL A 177 22.02 26.54 37.87
CA VAL A 177 23.37 26.17 37.45
C VAL A 177 23.30 25.43 36.12
N LEU A 178 24.10 25.85 35.14
CA LEU A 178 24.34 25.10 33.91
C LEU A 178 25.77 24.56 33.92
N GLU A 179 25.94 23.26 33.72
CA GLU A 179 27.22 22.56 33.72
C GLU A 179 27.44 21.82 32.41
N ILE A 180 28.60 21.95 31.77
CA ILE A 180 28.99 21.10 30.63
C ILE A 180 30.01 20.08 31.11
N LEU A 181 29.67 18.79 31.02
CA LEU A 181 30.45 17.66 31.50
C LEU A 181 30.94 16.79 30.33
N PRO A 182 32.05 16.03 30.49
CA PRO A 182 32.42 14.98 29.56
C PRO A 182 31.29 13.96 29.38
N PHE A 183 31.16 13.41 28.18
CA PHE A 183 30.13 12.41 27.92
C PHE A 183 30.46 11.08 28.58
N SER A 184 29.71 10.74 29.63
CA SER A 184 29.74 9.43 30.30
C SER A 184 28.33 9.04 30.76
N GLU A 185 28.11 7.74 31.00
CA GLU A 185 26.84 7.25 31.57
C GLU A 185 26.57 7.88 32.95
N ASP A 186 27.60 8.06 33.78
CA ASP A 186 27.50 8.75 35.08
C ASP A 186 27.16 10.25 34.95
N ALA A 187 27.60 10.91 33.87
CA ALA A 187 27.26 12.31 33.61
C ALA A 187 25.79 12.46 33.17
N MET A 188 25.22 11.43 32.55
CA MET A 188 23.82 11.34 32.13
C MET A 188 22.87 10.86 33.24
N ALA A 189 23.39 10.27 34.31
CA ALA A 189 22.60 9.86 35.47
C ALA A 189 22.07 11.09 36.24
N GLU A 190 20.76 11.11 36.51
CA GLU A 190 20.13 12.15 37.34
C GLU A 190 20.66 12.03 38.80
N VAL A 191 21.20 13.11 39.36
CA VAL A 191 21.62 13.14 40.77
C VAL A 191 20.38 13.34 41.64
N VAL A 192 20.05 12.32 42.42
CA VAL A 192 18.97 12.32 43.42
C VAL A 192 19.37 13.25 44.57
N PRO A 193 18.58 14.29 44.94
CA PRO A 193 18.81 15.02 46.19
C PRO A 193 18.65 14.05 47.37
N GLU A 194 19.45 14.20 48.43
CA GLU A 194 19.54 13.32 49.61
C GLU A 194 18.20 13.03 50.33
N ASN A 195 17.10 13.65 49.91
CA ASN A 195 15.77 13.52 50.50
C ASN A 195 14.82 12.63 49.65
N GLY A 196 15.33 11.58 49.01
CA GLY A 196 14.71 10.24 49.02
C GLY A 196 13.28 10.01 48.50
N GLN A 197 12.68 10.86 47.66
CA GLN A 197 11.41 10.53 46.97
C GLN A 197 11.47 10.85 45.47
N LEU A 198 11.36 9.82 44.65
CA LEU A 198 11.13 9.89 43.20
C LEU A 198 9.66 9.57 42.94
N ILE A 199 8.88 10.54 42.47
CA ILE A 199 7.57 10.30 41.86
C ILE A 199 7.81 10.14 40.36
N TYR A 200 7.75 8.91 39.86
CA TYR A 200 7.71 8.64 38.43
C TYR A 200 6.28 8.91 37.94
N GLN A 201 6.06 10.00 37.21
CA GLN A 201 4.83 10.22 36.45
C GLN A 201 5.21 10.18 34.97
N SER A 202 4.95 9.04 34.32
CA SER A 202 5.01 8.98 32.87
C SER A 202 3.89 9.85 32.29
N GLU A 203 4.23 10.71 31.34
CA GLU A 203 3.27 11.46 30.54
C GLU A 203 2.44 10.49 29.69
N PHE A 204 1.21 10.24 30.12
CA PHE A 204 0.14 9.83 29.23
C PHE A 204 -0.39 11.08 28.52
N ASP A 205 -0.03 11.21 27.24
CA ASP A 205 -0.55 12.22 26.34
C ASP A 205 -2.05 12.00 26.10
N LYS A 206 -2.88 13.00 26.42
CA LYS A 206 -4.36 12.88 26.44
C LYS A 206 -5.05 13.25 25.13
N ASN A 207 -4.33 13.61 24.07
CA ASN A 207 -4.94 14.23 22.88
C ASN A 207 -4.74 13.48 21.56
N ASN A 208 -4.88 12.14 21.53
CA ASN A 208 -5.26 11.46 20.28
C ASN A 208 -5.90 10.08 20.51
N SER A 209 -7.16 9.95 20.07
CA SER A 209 -8.02 8.74 20.00
C SER A 209 -8.33 8.03 21.33
N GLY A 210 -9.63 7.93 21.64
CA GLY A 210 -10.12 7.53 22.96
C GLY A 210 -9.74 6.13 23.41
N TRP A 211 -9.18 6.04 24.62
CA TRP A 211 -9.22 4.87 25.50
C TRP A 211 -9.16 5.30 26.97
N SER A 212 -9.94 4.62 27.81
CA SER A 212 -9.94 4.71 29.27
C SER A 212 -9.17 3.52 29.87
N ALA A 213 -8.14 3.77 30.68
CA ALA A 213 -7.70 2.84 31.71
C ALA A 213 -7.13 3.62 32.90
N ASN A 214 -7.57 3.26 34.10
CA ASN A 214 -7.20 3.87 35.37
C ASN A 214 -5.82 3.38 35.84
N SER A 215 -5.04 4.30 36.42
CA SER A 215 -3.95 4.11 37.40
C SER A 215 -3.26 2.74 37.46
N ALA A 216 -2.06 2.62 36.88
CA ALA A 216 -1.06 1.61 37.26
C ALA A 216 0.21 2.31 37.75
N VAL A 217 0.82 1.81 38.82
CA VAL A 217 2.12 2.26 39.35
C VAL A 217 3.18 1.32 38.81
N VAL A 218 4.05 1.82 37.93
CA VAL A 218 5.13 1.01 37.33
C VAL A 218 6.40 1.15 38.17
N LYS A 219 6.99 0.02 38.60
CA LYS A 219 8.35 -0.02 39.17
C LYS A 219 9.30 -0.64 38.17
N LEU A 220 10.26 0.14 37.69
CA LEU A 220 11.35 -0.38 36.87
C LEU A 220 12.29 -1.22 37.74
N GLY A 221 12.47 -2.49 37.35
CA GLY A 221 13.44 -3.40 37.95
C GLY A 221 14.83 -3.27 37.34
N LYS A 222 15.77 -4.12 37.78
CA LYS A 222 17.15 -4.12 37.28
C LYS A 222 17.20 -4.38 35.77
N SER A 223 17.82 -3.46 35.02
CA SER A 223 18.13 -3.62 33.60
C SER A 223 19.55 -4.14 33.43
N ASN A 224 19.75 -5.08 32.49
CA ASN A 224 21.07 -5.38 31.93
C ASN A 224 20.99 -5.37 30.38
N SER A 225 22.13 -5.53 29.70
CA SER A 225 22.21 -5.47 28.23
C SER A 225 21.44 -6.56 27.48
N LYS A 226 20.90 -7.56 28.19
CA LYS A 226 20.19 -8.72 27.61
C LYS A 226 18.76 -8.87 28.10
N ALA A 227 18.36 -8.22 29.18
CA ALA A 227 17.02 -8.32 29.77
C ALA A 227 16.65 -7.03 30.51
N MET A 228 15.41 -6.58 30.33
CA MET A 228 14.75 -5.57 31.14
C MET A 228 13.57 -6.22 31.85
N THR A 229 13.50 -6.08 33.19
CA THR A 229 12.38 -6.53 34.04
C THR A 229 11.56 -5.32 34.47
N ILE A 230 10.25 -5.35 34.22
CA ILE A 230 9.32 -4.30 34.66
C ILE A 230 8.19 -4.93 35.49
N ASP A 231 8.01 -4.43 36.71
CA ASP A 231 6.97 -4.85 37.67
C ASP A 231 5.84 -3.83 37.66
N PHE A 232 4.62 -4.27 37.33
CA PHE A 232 3.47 -3.40 37.05
C PHE A 232 2.36 -3.45 38.11
N GLY A 233 2.49 -4.29 39.15
CA GLY A 233 1.44 -4.45 40.15
C GLY A 233 0.09 -4.91 39.58
N GLU A 234 -1.01 -4.66 40.31
CA GLU A 234 -2.38 -5.01 39.90
C GLU A 234 -2.88 -4.11 38.75
N VAL A 235 -3.24 -4.71 37.61
CA VAL A 235 -3.86 -4.04 36.47
C VAL A 235 -5.32 -4.48 36.34
N GLN A 236 -6.24 -3.52 36.26
CA GLN A 236 -7.66 -3.77 35.97
C GLN A 236 -7.98 -3.48 34.50
N PRO A 237 -7.96 -4.47 33.60
CA PRO A 237 -8.42 -4.27 32.23
C PRO A 237 -9.93 -3.98 32.22
N LYS A 238 -10.32 -2.81 31.71
CA LYS A 238 -11.69 -2.51 31.26
C LYS A 238 -11.66 -2.35 29.74
N GLY A 239 -12.19 -3.33 29.01
CA GLY A 239 -12.23 -3.33 27.54
C GLY A 239 -11.24 -4.32 26.89
N LYS A 240 -11.18 -4.31 25.56
CA LYS A 240 -10.53 -5.35 24.73
C LYS A 240 -8.98 -5.35 24.74
N SER A 241 -8.31 -4.39 25.40
CA SER A 241 -6.84 -4.31 25.38
C SER A 241 -6.19 -3.45 26.47
N VAL A 242 -4.95 -3.78 26.85
CA VAL A 242 -4.02 -2.99 27.68
C VAL A 242 -2.81 -2.57 26.83
N PHE A 243 -2.40 -1.31 26.97
CA PHE A 243 -1.35 -0.69 26.14
C PHE A 243 -0.09 -0.39 26.96
N PHE A 244 1.07 -0.77 26.41
CA PHE A 244 2.38 -0.33 26.88
C PHE A 244 3.03 0.49 25.78
N ARG A 245 3.33 1.76 26.03
CA ARG A 245 3.97 2.64 25.04
C ARG A 245 5.43 2.86 25.37
N ASN A 246 6.27 2.93 24.34
CA ASN A 246 7.65 3.42 24.38
C ASN A 246 8.60 2.61 25.28
N LEU A 247 8.52 1.28 25.26
CA LEU A 247 9.54 0.45 25.88
C LEU A 247 10.84 0.59 25.04
N PRO A 248 11.96 1.04 25.63
CA PRO A 248 13.17 1.32 24.89
C PRO A 248 13.82 0.02 24.40
N LEU A 249 14.38 0.06 23.19
CA LEU A 249 15.20 -1.04 22.66
C LEU A 249 16.68 -0.68 22.73
N PRO A 250 17.59 -1.66 22.90
CA PRO A 250 19.01 -1.45 22.74
C PRO A 250 19.33 -0.85 21.37
N ARG A 251 20.23 0.13 21.34
CA ARG A 251 20.70 0.72 20.08
C ARG A 251 21.56 -0.30 19.32
N LEU A 252 21.13 -0.64 18.11
CA LEU A 252 21.90 -1.44 17.16
C LEU A 252 22.75 -0.52 16.27
N ALA A 253 23.87 -1.01 15.74
CA ALA A 253 24.63 -0.25 14.74
C ALA A 253 23.86 -0.16 13.42
N ALA A 254 24.13 0.86 12.60
CA ALA A 254 23.42 1.06 11.33
C ALA A 254 23.46 -0.20 10.44
N GLY A 255 22.26 -0.72 10.12
CA GLY A 255 22.09 -1.93 9.30
C GLY A 255 22.23 -3.26 10.05
N GLU A 256 22.42 -3.24 11.37
CA GLU A 256 22.28 -4.44 12.20
C GLU A 256 20.82 -4.77 12.49
N ARG A 257 20.55 -6.07 12.61
CA ARG A 257 19.29 -6.61 13.10
C ARG A 257 19.51 -7.40 14.36
N ALA A 258 18.49 -7.40 15.20
CA ALA A 258 18.40 -8.30 16.33
C ALA A 258 17.02 -8.91 16.40
N ARG A 259 16.92 -10.07 17.04
CA ARG A 259 15.64 -10.63 17.45
C ARG A 259 15.31 -10.11 18.84
N LEU A 260 14.05 -9.91 19.08
CA LEU A 260 13.48 -9.43 20.31
C LEU A 260 12.53 -10.52 20.79
N ARG A 261 12.86 -11.19 21.88
CA ARG A 261 11.88 -11.99 22.61
C ARG A 261 11.24 -11.12 23.67
N VAL A 262 9.92 -11.02 23.68
CA VAL A 262 9.19 -10.43 24.80
C VAL A 262 8.42 -11.54 25.50
N GLU A 263 8.70 -11.73 26.79
CA GLU A 263 7.96 -12.62 27.67
C GLU A 263 7.20 -11.76 28.68
N VAL A 264 5.90 -12.01 28.86
CA VAL A 264 5.08 -11.36 29.88
C VAL A 264 4.62 -12.41 30.86
N ARG A 265 5.11 -12.31 32.09
CA ARG A 265 4.69 -13.13 33.22
C ARG A 265 3.55 -12.44 33.93
N SER A 266 2.46 -13.16 34.07
CA SER A 266 1.26 -12.65 34.71
C SER A 266 0.71 -13.65 35.71
N LYS A 267 -0.04 -13.15 36.68
CA LYS A 267 -0.83 -13.92 37.63
C LYS A 267 -2.27 -13.45 37.54
N ALA A 268 -3.17 -14.34 37.13
CA ALA A 268 -4.59 -14.08 37.17
C ALA A 268 -5.06 -14.09 38.63
N VAL A 269 -5.56 -12.95 39.13
CA VAL A 269 -6.13 -12.85 40.49
C VAL A 269 -7.64 -13.05 40.45
N ASP A 270 -8.33 -12.46 39.46
CA ASP A 270 -9.77 -12.68 39.17
C ASP A 270 -10.11 -12.35 37.71
N PHE A 271 -9.25 -12.74 36.76
CA PHE A 271 -9.40 -12.38 35.34
C PHE A 271 -10.36 -13.32 34.59
N LYS A 272 -11.38 -12.76 33.93
CA LYS A 272 -12.34 -13.47 33.06
C LYS A 272 -12.24 -12.96 31.63
N GLY A 273 -11.29 -13.50 30.86
CA GLY A 273 -11.15 -13.27 29.41
C GLY A 273 -10.95 -14.59 28.66
N ARG A 274 -11.35 -14.68 27.38
CA ARG A 274 -11.27 -15.92 26.59
C ARG A 274 -9.85 -16.23 26.09
N ARG A 275 -9.05 -15.20 25.80
CA ARG A 275 -7.68 -15.28 25.29
C ARG A 275 -6.90 -14.02 25.66
N LEU A 276 -5.58 -14.11 25.80
CA LEU A 276 -4.66 -12.99 25.95
C LEU A 276 -3.59 -13.06 24.85
N GLN A 277 -3.32 -11.96 24.15
CA GLN A 277 -2.36 -11.91 23.01
C GLN A 277 -1.33 -10.79 23.18
N LEU A 278 -0.07 -11.03 22.80
CA LEU A 278 0.97 -10.01 22.68
C LEU A 278 1.11 -9.50 21.25
N LYS A 279 1.05 -8.18 21.05
CA LYS A 279 1.40 -7.54 19.76
C LYS A 279 2.44 -6.45 19.98
N PRO A 280 3.54 -6.42 19.22
CA PRO A 280 4.52 -5.35 19.31
C PRO A 280 4.29 -4.28 18.22
N LEU A 281 4.74 -3.05 18.47
CA LEU A 281 4.82 -1.97 17.49
C LEU A 281 6.14 -1.24 17.63
N PHE A 282 6.95 -1.15 16.60
CA PHE A 282 8.23 -0.46 16.72
C PHE A 282 8.11 1.06 16.53
N SER A 283 8.88 1.84 17.30
CA SER A 283 8.92 3.30 17.17
C SER A 283 9.65 3.70 15.90
N ALA A 284 9.02 4.56 15.09
CA ALA A 284 9.44 5.06 13.76
C ALA A 284 8.91 4.24 12.57
N GLY A 285 7.62 4.37 12.25
CA GLY A 285 7.06 4.14 10.89
C GLY A 285 7.31 2.77 10.24
N SER A 286 7.92 1.83 10.95
CA SER A 286 8.29 0.51 10.48
C SER A 286 7.18 -0.45 10.85
N GLN A 287 6.47 -0.85 9.83
CA GLN A 287 5.35 -1.75 9.89
C GLN A 287 5.90 -3.16 10.00
N LEU A 288 5.32 -3.95 10.89
CA LEU A 288 5.75 -5.31 11.12
C LEU A 288 5.01 -6.27 10.20
N GLU A 289 5.76 -7.22 9.66
CA GLU A 289 5.26 -8.48 9.12
C GLU A 289 4.43 -9.21 10.20
N PHE A 290 3.21 -9.63 9.85
CA PHE A 290 2.39 -10.50 10.68
C PHE A 290 2.69 -11.98 10.34
N PRO A 291 3.26 -12.78 11.25
CA PRO A 291 3.07 -14.22 11.20
C PRO A 291 1.84 -14.62 12.05
N PRO A 292 0.95 -15.54 11.59
CA PRO A 292 0.00 -16.25 12.45
C PRO A 292 0.59 -17.58 12.97
N PRO A 293 0.08 -18.22 14.06
CA PRO A 293 -0.63 -17.72 15.24
C PRO A 293 0.23 -17.78 16.54
N TYR A 294 -0.04 -16.87 17.49
CA TYR A 294 0.69 -16.75 18.76
C TYR A 294 0.07 -17.58 19.91
N PRO A 295 0.87 -17.98 20.92
CA PRO A 295 0.54 -19.03 21.87
C PRO A 295 -0.74 -18.76 22.66
N GLU A 296 -1.61 -19.77 22.72
CA GLU A 296 -2.79 -19.78 23.56
C GLU A 296 -2.42 -20.05 25.02
N LEU A 297 -3.14 -19.40 25.94
CA LEU A 297 -3.08 -19.76 27.36
C LEU A 297 -4.11 -20.84 27.67
N ALA A 298 -3.63 -21.95 28.21
CA ALA A 298 -4.45 -23.04 28.73
C ALA A 298 -5.09 -22.61 30.05
N ARG A 299 -6.41 -22.77 30.16
CA ARG A 299 -7.20 -22.45 31.36
C ARG A 299 -6.67 -23.20 32.59
N GLU A 300 -5.92 -22.57 33.49
CA GLU A 300 -5.89 -22.93 34.92
C GLU A 300 -5.12 -21.92 35.81
N LYS A 301 -5.52 -21.82 37.09
CA LYS A 301 -5.13 -20.79 38.07
C LYS A 301 -3.67 -20.86 38.57
N GLN A 302 -2.67 -20.70 37.71
CA GLN A 302 -1.26 -20.46 38.10
C GLN A 302 -0.58 -19.44 37.17
N PHE A 303 0.63 -18.98 37.51
CA PHE A 303 1.36 -17.97 36.74
C PHE A 303 1.48 -18.36 35.26
N GLU A 304 1.03 -17.49 34.36
CA GLU A 304 1.01 -17.72 32.93
C GLU A 304 2.04 -16.79 32.25
N THR A 305 2.96 -17.37 31.48
CA THR A 305 3.96 -16.64 30.69
C THR A 305 3.53 -16.61 29.23
N VAL A 306 3.31 -15.42 28.68
CA VAL A 306 3.07 -15.23 27.24
C VAL A 306 4.37 -14.75 26.61
N ALA A 307 4.89 -15.47 25.61
CA ALA A 307 6.12 -15.09 24.93
C ALA A 307 5.90 -14.91 23.43
N GLY A 308 6.59 -13.94 22.84
CA GLY A 308 6.70 -13.79 21.38
C GLY A 308 8.09 -13.35 20.96
N GLU A 309 8.48 -13.66 19.73
CA GLU A 309 9.74 -13.22 19.14
C GLU A 309 9.49 -12.38 17.88
N TRP A 310 10.24 -11.29 17.72
CA TRP A 310 10.15 -10.37 16.57
C TRP A 310 11.53 -9.89 16.17
N THR A 311 11.76 -9.62 14.88
CA THR A 311 13.03 -9.04 14.42
C THR A 311 12.92 -7.53 14.37
N PHE A 312 13.97 -6.82 14.81
CA PHE A 312 14.06 -5.36 14.73
C PHE A 312 15.42 -4.91 14.19
N ASP A 313 15.48 -3.70 13.63
CA ASP A 313 16.70 -3.09 13.08
C ASP A 313 17.06 -1.76 13.76
N SER A 314 18.24 -1.24 13.43
CA SER A 314 18.80 0.01 14.00
C SER A 314 17.93 1.27 13.91
N ARG A 315 16.91 1.30 13.05
CA ARG A 315 15.97 2.43 12.95
C ARG A 315 14.88 2.38 14.03
N GLN A 316 14.67 1.21 14.62
CA GLN A 316 13.63 0.97 15.61
C GLN A 316 14.22 1.17 17.01
N THR A 317 13.83 2.28 17.64
CA THR A 317 14.40 2.70 18.92
C THR A 317 13.58 2.27 20.15
N GLY A 318 12.42 1.66 19.92
CA GLY A 318 11.46 1.33 20.96
C GLY A 318 10.37 0.41 20.43
N ILE A 319 9.63 -0.18 21.37
CA ILE A 319 8.53 -1.11 21.12
C ILE A 319 7.31 -0.68 21.95
N GLN A 320 6.13 -0.76 21.36
CA GLN A 320 4.85 -0.69 22.05
C GLN A 320 4.33 -2.12 22.16
N LEU A 321 3.78 -2.50 23.30
CA LEU A 321 3.17 -3.81 23.48
C LEU A 321 1.66 -3.64 23.65
N TYR A 322 0.90 -4.49 23.00
CA TYR A 322 -0.52 -4.65 23.21
C TYR A 322 -0.75 -5.98 23.87
N LEU A 323 -1.41 -5.97 25.03
CA LEU A 323 -2.06 -7.14 25.59
C LEU A 323 -3.53 -7.06 25.22
N ALA A 324 -3.93 -7.80 24.19
CA ALA A 324 -5.32 -7.82 23.73
C ALA A 324 -6.06 -9.03 24.27
N THR A 325 -7.37 -8.89 24.50
CA THR A 325 -8.25 -9.97 24.91
C THR A 325 -9.32 -10.24 23.85
N ASP A 326 -9.65 -11.50 23.59
CA ASP A 326 -10.73 -11.84 22.66
C ASP A 326 -12.08 -11.70 23.40
N GLY A 327 -12.64 -10.48 23.36
CA GLY A 327 -13.91 -10.11 23.99
C GLY A 327 -13.75 -9.20 25.22
N ASP A 328 -14.88 -8.89 25.87
CA ASP A 328 -14.91 -8.06 27.08
C ASP A 328 -14.32 -8.83 28.26
N ALA A 329 -13.08 -8.50 28.61
CA ALA A 329 -12.44 -9.04 29.80
C ALA A 329 -12.84 -8.23 31.04
N THR A 330 -13.20 -8.93 32.12
CA THR A 330 -13.47 -8.32 33.43
C THR A 330 -12.63 -9.00 34.49
N GLY A 331 -11.98 -8.23 35.37
CA GLY A 331 -11.18 -8.81 36.45
C GLY A 331 -9.90 -8.06 36.77
N VAL A 332 -9.07 -8.67 37.63
CA VAL A 332 -7.73 -8.16 37.98
C VAL A 332 -6.67 -9.15 37.46
N MET A 333 -5.71 -8.62 36.69
CA MET A 333 -4.51 -9.33 36.26
C MET A 333 -3.30 -8.62 36.86
N GLU A 334 -2.47 -9.35 37.59
CA GLU A 334 -1.19 -8.85 38.06
C GLU A 334 -0.13 -9.18 37.01
N ILE A 335 0.54 -8.18 36.46
CA ILE A 335 1.69 -8.40 35.56
C ILE A 335 2.94 -8.28 36.41
N SER A 336 3.51 -9.43 36.76
CA SER A 336 4.68 -9.49 37.64
C SER A 336 5.97 -9.13 36.89
N GLU A 337 6.05 -9.45 35.59
CA GLU A 337 7.26 -9.18 34.81
C GLU A 337 6.98 -9.06 33.31
N VAL A 338 7.49 -7.99 32.66
CA VAL A 338 7.72 -7.99 31.20
C VAL A 338 9.22 -8.10 30.97
N ILE A 339 9.64 -9.20 30.36
CA ILE A 339 11.03 -9.53 30.02
C ILE A 339 11.24 -9.26 28.53
N ILE A 340 12.02 -8.23 28.22
CA ILE A 340 12.48 -7.99 26.85
C ILE A 340 13.90 -8.52 26.70
N THR A 341 14.07 -9.59 25.93
CA THR A 341 15.36 -10.18 25.60
C THR A 341 15.76 -9.82 24.19
N VAL A 342 16.87 -9.10 24.04
CA VAL A 342 17.49 -8.93 22.72
C VAL A 342 18.38 -10.12 22.42
N LEU A 343 17.87 -10.96 21.54
CA LEU A 343 18.59 -12.06 20.95
C LEU A 343 19.35 -11.53 19.73
N PRO A 344 20.60 -11.94 19.50
CA PRO A 344 21.26 -11.59 18.25
C PRO A 344 20.45 -12.10 17.06
N SER A 345 20.35 -11.30 15.98
CA SER A 345 19.91 -11.87 14.71
C SER A 345 21.00 -12.86 14.31
N ALA A 346 20.62 -14.12 14.18
CA ALA A 346 21.52 -15.20 13.82
C ALA A 346 21.97 -15.10 12.34
N GLU A 347 21.54 -14.08 11.60
CA GLU A 347 21.77 -13.94 10.16
C GLU A 347 23.17 -13.45 9.80
N ALA A 348 23.66 -13.88 8.64
CA ALA A 348 24.84 -13.30 8.00
C ALA A 348 24.52 -11.92 7.41
N LYS A 349 25.43 -10.95 7.55
CA LYS A 349 25.34 -9.66 6.85
C LYS A 349 25.76 -9.85 5.39
N ILE A 350 24.88 -9.47 4.46
CA ILE A 350 25.13 -9.54 3.01
C ILE A 350 25.08 -8.11 2.46
N THR A 351 26.19 -7.59 1.97
CA THR A 351 26.25 -6.22 1.44
C THR A 351 27.22 -6.08 0.28
N THR A 352 26.91 -5.16 -0.63
CA THR A 352 27.82 -4.73 -1.71
C THR A 352 28.49 -3.38 -1.41
N GLY A 353 28.14 -2.74 -0.29
CA GLY A 353 28.49 -1.35 0.01
C GLY A 353 27.55 -0.31 -0.62
N PHE A 354 26.68 -0.72 -1.56
CA PHE A 354 25.67 0.16 -2.16
C PHE A 354 24.33 0.08 -1.42
N GLU A 355 23.57 1.18 -1.47
CA GLU A 355 22.22 1.27 -0.92
C GLU A 355 21.34 0.14 -1.49
N ASN A 356 20.68 -0.61 -0.60
CA ASN A 356 19.79 -1.72 -0.94
C ASN A 356 20.39 -2.79 -1.89
N ASN A 357 21.72 -2.95 -1.92
CA ASN A 357 22.40 -3.89 -2.83
C ASN A 357 22.07 -3.70 -4.32
N ILE A 358 21.73 -2.47 -4.72
CA ILE A 358 21.62 -2.07 -6.12
C ILE A 358 22.96 -1.44 -6.52
N VAL A 359 23.72 -2.13 -7.37
CA VAL A 359 25.07 -1.76 -7.76
C VAL A 359 25.05 -1.09 -9.14
N PRO A 360 25.23 0.24 -9.24
CA PRO A 360 25.24 0.98 -10.49
C PRO A 360 26.59 0.89 -11.21
N GLU A 361 27.13 -0.32 -11.31
CA GLU A 361 28.40 -0.64 -11.98
C GLU A 361 28.26 -1.94 -12.79
N ASN A 362 29.23 -2.23 -13.65
CA ASN A 362 29.24 -3.45 -14.46
C ASN A 362 29.64 -4.71 -13.68
N ASN A 363 30.23 -4.52 -12.50
CA ASN A 363 30.69 -5.58 -11.63
C ASN A 363 30.37 -5.22 -10.17
N ALA A 364 30.44 -6.20 -9.28
CA ALA A 364 30.19 -6.00 -7.87
C ALA A 364 31.06 -6.92 -7.01
N VAL A 365 31.33 -6.51 -5.77
CA VAL A 365 31.88 -7.38 -4.73
C VAL A 365 30.84 -7.54 -3.63
N ILE A 366 30.37 -8.77 -3.45
CA ILE A 366 29.49 -9.14 -2.34
C ILE A 366 30.38 -9.44 -1.14
N SER A 367 30.16 -8.72 -0.04
CA SER A 367 30.73 -9.06 1.27
C SER A 367 29.69 -9.82 2.10
N VAL A 368 30.03 -11.05 2.47
CA VAL A 368 29.25 -11.90 3.38
C VAL A 368 30.00 -12.00 4.71
N VAL A 369 29.38 -11.50 5.77
CA VAL A 369 29.92 -11.59 7.13
C VAL A 369 29.00 -12.49 7.96
N PRO A 370 29.39 -13.74 8.26
CA PRO A 370 28.56 -14.64 9.05
C PRO A 370 28.32 -14.09 10.45
N PHE A 371 27.21 -14.49 11.06
CA PHE A 371 26.93 -14.20 12.46
C PHE A 371 28.08 -14.73 13.33
N ARG A 372 28.69 -13.93 14.21
CA ARG A 372 29.89 -14.35 14.98
C ARG A 372 30.99 -15.03 14.12
N PRO A 373 31.70 -14.26 13.28
CA PRO A 373 32.61 -14.84 12.29
C PRO A 373 33.72 -15.73 12.86
N GLN A 374 34.11 -15.51 14.11
CA GLN A 374 35.15 -16.28 14.81
C GLN A 374 34.68 -17.68 15.28
N GLU A 375 33.37 -17.93 15.32
CA GLU A 375 32.78 -19.19 15.78
C GLU A 375 32.36 -20.11 14.62
N VAL A 376 32.54 -19.66 13.37
CA VAL A 376 32.14 -20.41 12.17
C VAL A 376 33.06 -21.62 11.97
N THR A 377 32.48 -22.81 11.98
CA THR A 377 33.22 -24.08 11.75
C THR A 377 33.20 -24.51 10.28
N GLY A 378 32.36 -23.87 9.46
CA GLY A 378 32.29 -24.10 8.01
C GLY A 378 30.93 -23.66 7.46
N GLY A 379 30.75 -23.75 6.15
CA GLY A 379 29.52 -23.29 5.52
C GLY A 379 29.62 -23.13 4.00
N THR A 380 28.54 -22.70 3.39
CA THR A 380 28.44 -22.45 1.94
C THR A 380 27.77 -21.11 1.65
N ILE A 381 28.18 -20.48 0.55
CA ILE A 381 27.45 -19.40 -0.10
C ILE A 381 27.06 -19.91 -1.48
N GLU A 382 25.77 -19.88 -1.77
CA GLU A 382 25.19 -20.34 -3.04
C GLU A 382 24.60 -19.13 -3.76
N LEU A 383 25.02 -18.91 -5.00
CA LEU A 383 24.46 -17.91 -5.89
C LEU A 383 23.54 -18.58 -6.91
N SER A 384 22.38 -17.99 -7.13
CA SER A 384 21.43 -18.41 -8.16
C SER A 384 20.81 -17.23 -8.88
N ASP A 385 20.26 -17.47 -10.07
CA ASP A 385 19.57 -16.45 -10.86
C ASP A 385 18.12 -16.20 -10.35
N GLU A 386 17.38 -15.35 -11.06
CA GLU A 386 15.97 -15.04 -10.81
C GLU A 386 15.02 -16.24 -11.00
N TYR A 387 15.50 -17.34 -11.59
CA TYR A 387 14.78 -18.60 -11.72
C TYR A 387 15.25 -19.68 -10.73
N GLY A 388 16.20 -19.35 -9.86
CA GLY A 388 16.76 -20.28 -8.88
C GLY A 388 17.78 -21.26 -9.47
N ARG A 389 18.24 -21.04 -10.71
CA ARG A 389 19.29 -21.86 -11.33
C ARG A 389 20.62 -21.51 -10.69
N ASN A 390 21.40 -22.51 -10.31
CA ASN A 390 22.68 -22.31 -9.65
C ASN A 390 23.68 -21.63 -10.60
N ILE A 391 24.34 -20.59 -10.13
CA ILE A 391 25.42 -19.87 -10.84
C ILE A 391 26.77 -20.35 -10.32
N CYS A 392 26.96 -20.28 -9.00
CA CYS A 392 28.17 -20.78 -8.36
C CYS A 392 27.95 -21.06 -6.87
N SER A 393 28.91 -21.76 -6.26
CA SER A 393 29.00 -21.96 -4.83
C SER A 393 30.41 -21.64 -4.32
N SER A 394 30.50 -21.21 -3.07
CA SER A 394 31.77 -20.90 -2.40
C SER A 394 31.74 -21.38 -0.96
N LEU A 395 32.90 -21.74 -0.41
CA LEU A 395 33.02 -22.12 1.00
C LEU A 395 32.97 -20.88 1.91
N LEU A 396 32.36 -21.03 3.08
CA LEU A 396 32.27 -20.01 4.11
C LEU A 396 32.99 -20.48 5.38
N ASN A 397 34.15 -19.90 5.66
CA ASN A 397 34.96 -20.19 6.86
C ASN A 397 35.13 -18.94 7.75
N GLY A 398 34.41 -17.85 7.45
CA GLY A 398 34.59 -16.53 8.05
C GLY A 398 34.01 -15.45 7.14
N PRO A 399 34.40 -14.18 7.29
CA PRO A 399 34.05 -13.12 6.35
C PRO A 399 34.58 -13.47 4.94
N THR A 400 33.70 -13.51 3.95
CA THR A 400 34.02 -13.93 2.58
C THR A 400 33.57 -12.86 1.59
N GLN A 401 34.37 -12.64 0.54
CA GLN A 401 34.02 -11.79 -0.59
C GLN A 401 33.80 -12.62 -1.85
N ILE A 402 32.75 -12.31 -2.62
CA ILE A 402 32.46 -12.92 -3.91
C ILE A 402 32.40 -11.83 -4.96
N ARG A 403 33.12 -12.02 -6.06
CA ARG A 403 33.13 -11.10 -7.19
C ARG A 403 32.09 -11.50 -8.23
N LEU A 404 31.34 -10.51 -8.71
CA LEU A 404 30.40 -10.62 -9.82
C LEU A 404 30.93 -9.77 -10.97
N ASP A 405 31.20 -10.38 -12.12
CA ASP A 405 31.83 -9.69 -13.26
C ASP A 405 30.83 -9.25 -14.34
N THR A 406 29.53 -9.49 -14.14
CA THR A 406 28.49 -9.15 -15.12
C THR A 406 27.30 -8.46 -14.44
N PRO A 407 26.61 -7.56 -15.15
CA PRO A 407 25.28 -7.11 -14.74
C PRO A 407 24.30 -8.29 -14.65
N GLY A 408 23.32 -8.19 -13.77
CA GLY A 408 22.30 -9.20 -13.56
C GLY A 408 21.69 -9.19 -12.17
N PHE A 409 20.79 -10.12 -11.93
CA PHE A 409 20.21 -10.40 -10.63
C PHE A 409 20.80 -11.67 -10.01
N TYR A 410 21.09 -11.64 -8.71
CA TYR A 410 21.71 -12.75 -7.99
C TYR A 410 21.00 -12.97 -6.66
N ARG A 411 20.36 -14.14 -6.49
CA ARG A 411 19.90 -14.63 -5.18
C ARG A 411 21.08 -15.25 -4.45
N ILE A 412 21.14 -14.99 -3.15
CA ILE A 412 22.23 -15.41 -2.28
C ILE A 412 21.60 -16.25 -1.16
N ARG A 413 22.08 -17.48 -1.01
CA ARG A 413 21.80 -18.33 0.14
C ARG A 413 23.10 -18.62 0.88
N VAL A 414 23.19 -18.15 2.11
CA VAL A 414 24.35 -18.35 2.98
C VAL A 414 23.98 -19.39 4.02
N THR A 415 24.72 -20.48 4.12
CA THR A 415 24.61 -21.47 5.20
C THR A 415 25.88 -21.41 6.04
N ALA A 416 25.81 -20.85 7.25
CA ALA A 416 26.93 -20.80 8.19
C ALA A 416 26.74 -21.85 9.29
N ARG A 417 27.76 -22.64 9.60
CA ARG A 417 27.74 -23.68 10.65
C ARG A 417 28.54 -23.24 11.87
N TYR A 418 28.02 -23.57 13.05
CA TYR A 418 28.58 -23.29 14.37
C TYR A 418 28.55 -24.59 15.18
N GLY A 419 29.56 -25.43 14.98
CA GLY A 419 29.54 -26.80 15.51
C GLY A 419 28.47 -27.66 14.85
N VAL A 420 27.46 -28.09 15.60
CA VAL A 420 26.32 -28.90 15.10
C VAL A 420 25.15 -28.05 14.62
N GLU A 421 25.14 -26.75 14.93
CA GLU A 421 24.08 -25.83 14.51
C GLU A 421 24.41 -25.19 13.16
N SER A 422 23.39 -24.85 12.37
CA SER A 422 23.55 -24.10 11.12
C SER A 422 22.52 -22.99 10.98
N ILE A 423 22.96 -21.84 10.51
CA ILE A 423 22.10 -20.69 10.22
C ILE A 423 22.07 -20.48 8.71
N VAL A 424 20.86 -20.40 8.15
CA VAL A 424 20.63 -20.07 6.75
C VAL A 424 20.16 -18.62 6.65
N THR A 425 20.81 -17.83 5.80
CA THR A 425 20.45 -16.45 5.49
C THR A 425 20.20 -16.30 4.00
N HIS A 426 19.11 -15.62 3.65
CA HIS A 426 18.75 -15.30 2.28
C HIS A 426 18.92 -13.80 2.03
N GLY A 427 19.45 -13.46 0.86
CA GLY A 427 19.52 -12.09 0.36
C GLY A 427 19.61 -12.07 -1.16
N SER A 428 19.78 -10.88 -1.72
CA SER A 428 19.98 -10.71 -3.16
C SER A 428 20.78 -9.44 -3.47
N VAL A 429 21.28 -9.40 -4.70
CA VAL A 429 22.05 -8.30 -5.28
C VAL A 429 21.57 -8.06 -6.71
N ALA A 430 21.44 -6.80 -7.09
CA ALA A 430 21.16 -6.37 -8.46
C ALA A 430 22.36 -5.56 -8.97
N VAL A 431 23.13 -6.13 -9.90
CA VAL A 431 24.22 -5.42 -10.60
C VAL A 431 23.62 -4.84 -11.87
N VAL A 432 23.41 -3.53 -11.90
CA VAL A 432 22.53 -2.91 -12.90
C VAL A 432 23.28 -2.14 -13.99
N GLY A 433 24.61 -2.03 -13.92
CA GLY A 433 25.42 -1.26 -14.87
C GLY A 433 25.56 0.22 -14.48
N PRO A 434 26.45 0.99 -15.14
CA PRO A 434 26.67 2.41 -14.85
C PRO A 434 25.39 3.24 -15.01
N VAL A 435 25.26 4.29 -14.20
CA VAL A 435 24.18 5.28 -14.37
C VAL A 435 24.29 5.94 -15.75
N LEU A 436 23.16 6.19 -16.41
CA LEU A 436 23.15 6.91 -17.68
C LEU A 436 23.86 8.27 -17.55
N PRO A 437 24.65 8.69 -18.57
CA PRO A 437 25.18 10.04 -18.64
C PRO A 437 24.06 11.06 -18.47
N GLU A 438 24.36 12.14 -17.75
CA GLU A 438 23.38 13.15 -17.35
C GLU A 438 22.63 13.76 -18.54
N THR A 439 23.32 13.91 -19.68
CA THR A 439 22.74 14.39 -20.95
C THR A 439 21.67 13.47 -21.52
N LEU A 440 21.81 12.16 -21.35
CA LEU A 440 20.82 11.15 -21.77
C LEU A 440 19.73 11.00 -20.71
N ARG A 441 20.10 10.92 -19.42
CA ARG A 441 19.15 10.82 -18.32
C ARG A 441 18.17 11.99 -18.33
N ASN A 442 18.63 13.22 -18.58
CA ASN A 442 17.78 14.42 -18.72
C ASN A 442 16.90 14.46 -19.96
N ARG A 443 17.03 13.50 -20.89
CA ARG A 443 16.12 13.32 -22.03
C ARG A 443 15.19 12.13 -21.85
N SER A 444 15.48 11.25 -20.91
CA SER A 444 14.68 10.07 -20.60
C SER A 444 13.22 10.42 -20.31
N ARG A 445 12.30 9.58 -20.76
CA ARG A 445 10.87 9.69 -20.45
C ARG A 445 10.48 8.85 -19.23
N TYR A 446 11.44 8.19 -18.59
CA TYR A 446 11.19 7.17 -17.58
C TYR A 446 11.58 7.64 -16.18
N GLY A 447 10.78 7.25 -15.21
CA GLY A 447 10.92 7.59 -13.81
C GLY A 447 10.40 6.48 -12.90
N VAL A 448 10.64 6.65 -11.61
CA VAL A 448 10.22 5.69 -10.60
C VAL A 448 9.89 6.41 -9.30
N VAL A 449 8.90 5.88 -8.58
CA VAL A 449 8.60 6.32 -7.22
C VAL A 449 9.54 5.60 -6.26
N SER A 450 10.03 6.31 -5.24
CA SER A 450 10.74 5.70 -4.12
C SER A 450 10.31 6.39 -2.83
N ILE A 451 9.40 5.74 -2.09
CA ILE A 451 8.76 6.34 -0.91
C ILE A 451 9.68 6.25 0.30
N ASN A 452 10.41 5.13 0.43
CA ASN A 452 11.21 4.83 1.63
C ASN A 452 12.73 4.76 1.37
N ALA A 453 13.23 5.37 0.28
CA ALA A 453 14.67 5.45 0.00
C ALA A 453 15.17 6.90 -0.07
N GLY A 454 16.49 7.07 -0.01
CA GLY A 454 17.12 8.37 -0.28
C GLY A 454 17.22 8.69 -1.78
N ASP A 455 17.60 9.93 -2.09
CA ASP A 455 17.73 10.43 -3.48
C ASP A 455 18.73 9.60 -4.34
N GLY A 456 19.70 8.96 -3.68
CA GLY A 456 20.72 8.13 -4.34
C GLY A 456 20.14 6.92 -5.07
N LEU A 457 19.07 6.31 -4.56
CA LEU A 457 18.53 5.07 -5.11
C LEU A 457 17.84 5.27 -6.47
N LYS A 458 17.07 6.37 -6.62
CA LYS A 458 16.44 6.77 -7.89
C LYS A 458 17.50 6.96 -8.98
N ARG A 459 18.62 7.61 -8.62
CA ARG A 459 19.75 7.83 -9.53
C ARG A 459 20.49 6.53 -9.87
N ALA A 460 20.65 5.61 -8.91
CA ALA A 460 21.31 4.31 -9.13
C ALA A 460 20.61 3.47 -10.22
N VAL A 461 19.29 3.57 -10.34
CA VAL A 461 18.53 2.91 -11.41
C VAL A 461 18.40 3.75 -12.69
N SER A 462 19.00 4.94 -12.75
CA SER A 462 18.91 5.92 -13.86
C SER A 462 17.51 6.53 -14.06
N GLY A 463 16.70 6.63 -13.00
CA GLY A 463 15.41 7.33 -13.05
C GLY A 463 15.58 8.84 -13.29
N ARG A 464 14.74 9.43 -14.15
CA ARG A 464 14.68 10.88 -14.35
C ARG A 464 13.48 11.51 -13.64
N TRP A 465 12.30 10.95 -13.88
CA TRP A 465 11.05 11.46 -13.32
C TRP A 465 10.77 10.86 -11.93
N GLY A 466 10.22 11.68 -11.04
CA GLY A 466 9.68 11.23 -9.76
C GLY A 466 8.26 11.76 -9.56
N TRP A 467 7.52 11.09 -8.68
CA TRP A 467 6.17 11.46 -8.27
C TRP A 467 6.14 11.64 -6.76
N PHE A 468 5.83 12.85 -6.29
CA PHE A 468 5.98 13.24 -4.90
C PHE A 468 4.73 13.90 -4.34
N PHE A 469 4.45 13.57 -3.08
CA PHE A 469 3.32 14.08 -2.34
C PHE A 469 3.78 15.16 -1.38
N THR A 470 3.11 16.30 -1.45
CA THR A 470 3.16 17.35 -0.43
C THR A 470 1.75 17.59 0.10
N GLY A 471 1.57 18.57 0.97
CA GLY A 471 0.26 18.86 1.54
C GLY A 471 0.12 20.25 2.11
N PHE A 472 -1.13 20.62 2.38
CA PHE A 472 -1.49 21.81 3.13
C PHE A 472 -1.55 21.55 4.64
N SER A 473 -1.20 20.34 5.08
CA SER A 473 -1.13 19.87 6.47
C SER A 473 -0.11 20.67 7.30
N GLY A 474 -0.51 21.89 7.67
CA GLY A 474 0.36 22.86 8.35
C GLY A 474 0.00 24.31 8.03
N MET A 475 -0.76 24.54 6.96
CA MET A 475 -1.30 25.86 6.66
C MET A 475 -2.35 26.27 7.69
N ARG A 476 -2.27 27.51 8.17
CA ARG A 476 -3.26 28.11 9.04
C ARG A 476 -3.61 29.50 8.51
N LYS A 477 -4.89 29.85 8.65
CA LYS A 477 -5.37 31.22 8.46
C LYS A 477 -5.42 31.88 9.83
N GLN A 478 -4.63 32.92 10.02
CA GLN A 478 -4.62 33.74 11.23
C GLN A 478 -5.91 34.58 11.32
N THR A 479 -6.17 35.15 12.49
CA THR A 479 -7.37 35.97 12.76
C THR A 479 -7.44 37.23 11.89
N ASP A 480 -6.30 37.78 11.49
CA ASP A 480 -6.18 38.91 10.55
C ASP A 480 -6.32 38.50 9.07
N GLY A 481 -6.53 37.20 8.81
CA GLY A 481 -6.62 36.63 7.46
C GLY A 481 -5.27 36.28 6.83
N THR A 482 -4.14 36.48 7.52
CA THR A 482 -2.81 36.10 7.03
C THR A 482 -2.70 34.58 6.92
N LEU A 483 -2.22 34.10 5.78
CA LEU A 483 -1.88 32.69 5.60
C LEU A 483 -0.47 32.46 6.14
N VAL A 484 -0.33 31.54 7.08
CA VAL A 484 0.96 31.11 7.60
C VAL A 484 1.14 29.61 7.40
N MET A 485 2.40 29.26 7.22
CA MET A 485 2.87 27.90 7.07
C MET A 485 3.71 27.54 8.29
N ALA A 486 3.59 26.30 8.77
CA ALA A 486 4.43 25.79 9.85
C ALA A 486 5.91 25.83 9.43
N PRO A 487 6.83 26.41 10.22
CA PRO A 487 8.25 26.57 9.87
C PRO A 487 9.00 25.24 9.64
N GLU A 488 8.55 24.16 10.25
CA GLU A 488 9.22 22.86 10.27
C GLU A 488 8.97 21.96 9.04
N TRP A 489 8.13 22.39 8.10
CA TRP A 489 7.84 21.64 6.87
C TRP A 489 8.60 22.23 5.68
N ARG A 490 9.57 21.47 5.13
CA ARG A 490 10.07 21.73 3.78
C ARG A 490 9.01 21.26 2.77
N TYR A 491 8.27 22.20 2.19
CA TYR A 491 7.13 21.93 1.29
C TYR A 491 7.52 21.24 -0.01
N PHE A 492 8.67 21.64 -0.53
CA PHE A 492 9.31 21.09 -1.70
C PHE A 492 10.80 20.95 -1.34
N PRO A 493 11.34 19.73 -1.22
CA PRO A 493 12.78 19.57 -1.12
C PRO A 493 13.43 20.27 -2.34
N VAL A 494 14.61 20.87 -2.14
CA VAL A 494 15.40 21.38 -3.26
C VAL A 494 15.85 20.17 -4.05
N ALA A 495 15.10 19.80 -5.09
CA ALA A 495 15.55 18.81 -6.05
C ALA A 495 16.85 19.33 -6.68
N PRO A 496 17.90 18.50 -6.83
CA PRO A 496 19.05 18.88 -7.63
C PRO A 496 18.57 19.34 -9.02
N GLU A 497 19.19 20.36 -9.62
CA GLU A 497 18.81 20.91 -10.95
C GLU A 497 18.68 19.84 -12.06
N SER A 498 19.30 18.67 -11.83
CA SER A 498 19.27 17.49 -12.67
C SER A 498 18.03 16.58 -12.52
N GLU A 499 17.07 16.87 -11.65
CA GLU A 499 15.91 15.99 -11.40
C GLU A 499 14.58 16.69 -11.68
N ASN A 500 13.73 16.05 -12.49
CA ASN A 500 12.39 16.55 -12.77
C ASN A 500 11.38 15.79 -11.91
N GLU A 501 10.81 16.49 -10.95
CA GLU A 501 9.84 15.94 -10.03
C GLU A 501 8.46 16.50 -10.33
N ILE A 502 7.48 15.60 -10.39
CA ILE A 502 6.07 15.95 -10.53
C ILE A 502 5.49 15.89 -9.11
N TYR A 503 4.93 17.01 -8.67
CA TYR A 503 4.38 17.12 -7.32
C TYR A 503 2.86 17.18 -7.34
N THR A 504 2.26 16.63 -6.31
CA THR A 504 0.82 16.73 -6.05
C THR A 504 0.54 17.01 -4.59
N VAL A 505 -0.69 17.42 -4.28
CA VAL A 505 -1.18 17.59 -2.91
C VAL A 505 -2.09 16.41 -2.54
N GLY A 506 -1.91 15.88 -1.33
CA GLY A 506 -2.74 14.79 -0.80
C GLY A 506 -3.97 15.24 -0.01
N ASP A 507 -4.10 16.54 0.28
CA ASP A 507 -5.14 17.10 1.14
C ASP A 507 -5.56 18.51 0.70
N LEU A 508 -6.62 19.04 1.34
CA LEU A 508 -7.04 20.44 1.23
C LEU A 508 -7.16 21.06 2.63
N PRO A 509 -6.93 22.38 2.80
CA PRO A 509 -7.04 23.03 4.09
C PRO A 509 -8.46 22.93 4.65
N GLY A 510 -8.60 22.56 5.92
CA GLY A 510 -9.92 22.36 6.54
C GLY A 510 -10.84 23.59 6.49
N PHE A 511 -10.27 24.82 6.50
CA PHE A 511 -11.06 26.06 6.40
C PHE A 511 -11.63 26.34 5.00
N LEU A 512 -11.24 25.55 3.99
CA LEU A 512 -11.81 25.58 2.64
C LEU A 512 -12.78 24.42 2.39
N GLN A 513 -12.93 23.52 3.36
CA GLN A 513 -13.86 22.39 3.29
C GLN A 513 -15.13 22.69 4.10
N PRO A 514 -16.28 22.07 3.76
CA PRO A 514 -17.49 22.15 4.57
C PRO A 514 -17.25 21.65 6.00
N VAL A 515 -17.89 22.28 6.99
CA VAL A 515 -17.77 21.90 8.42
C VAL A 515 -18.23 20.46 8.69
N SER A 516 -19.15 19.96 7.88
CA SER A 516 -19.69 18.58 7.95
C SER A 516 -19.04 17.61 6.97
N ALA A 517 -17.88 17.95 6.39
CA ALA A 517 -17.24 17.09 5.39
C ALA A 517 -16.89 15.72 5.98
N GLU A 518 -17.31 14.67 5.29
CA GLU A 518 -16.87 13.29 5.57
C GLU A 518 -15.34 13.21 5.57
N LYS A 519 -14.80 12.32 6.39
CA LYS A 519 -13.35 12.09 6.46
C LYS A 519 -12.85 11.60 5.09
N ASN A 520 -11.79 12.22 4.58
CA ASN A 520 -11.16 11.96 3.26
C ASN A 520 -11.98 12.35 2.02
N ALA A 521 -13.16 12.96 2.17
CA ALA A 521 -13.90 13.50 1.03
C ALA A 521 -13.33 14.84 0.54
N ILE A 522 -13.48 15.11 -0.75
CA ILE A 522 -13.07 16.34 -1.42
C ILE A 522 -14.30 17.02 -1.97
N TRP A 523 -14.51 18.25 -1.52
CA TRP A 523 -15.54 19.14 -2.03
C TRP A 523 -14.92 20.30 -2.80
N MET A 524 -15.72 20.90 -3.68
CA MET A 524 -15.41 22.22 -4.19
C MET A 524 -15.16 23.17 -3.00
N PRO A 525 -14.06 23.94 -2.99
CA PRO A 525 -13.80 24.88 -1.91
C PRO A 525 -14.98 25.82 -1.67
N THR A 526 -15.37 25.96 -0.40
CA THR A 526 -16.56 26.75 0.00
C THR A 526 -16.41 28.24 -0.33
N ASP A 527 -15.18 28.76 -0.28
CA ASP A 527 -14.80 30.09 -0.77
C ASP A 527 -13.75 29.94 -1.88
N ARG A 528 -14.18 30.23 -3.12
CA ARG A 528 -13.36 30.08 -4.32
C ARG A 528 -12.26 31.12 -4.44
N GLU A 529 -12.50 32.37 -4.01
CA GLU A 529 -11.46 33.40 -4.07
C GLU A 529 -10.39 33.15 -3.01
N GLU A 530 -10.81 32.72 -1.82
CA GLU A 530 -9.87 32.32 -0.79
C GLU A 530 -9.06 31.10 -1.23
N TYR A 531 -9.68 30.13 -1.90
CA TYR A 531 -8.95 29.01 -2.52
C TYR A 531 -7.88 29.50 -3.50
N ARG A 532 -8.24 30.38 -4.44
CA ARG A 532 -7.27 30.95 -5.39
C ARG A 532 -6.15 31.71 -4.67
N ARG A 533 -6.46 32.45 -3.59
CA ARG A 533 -5.46 33.13 -2.76
C ARG A 533 -4.50 32.14 -2.09
N VAL A 534 -5.01 31.03 -1.57
CA VAL A 534 -4.21 29.94 -1.00
C VAL A 534 -3.28 29.33 -2.04
N ILE A 535 -3.79 29.02 -3.23
CA ILE A 535 -2.98 28.44 -4.30
C ILE A 535 -1.89 29.42 -4.76
N ARG A 536 -2.20 30.72 -4.90
CA ARG A 536 -1.18 31.73 -5.20
C ARG A 536 -0.10 31.79 -4.13
N PHE A 537 -0.48 31.80 -2.85
CA PHE A 537 0.45 31.82 -1.73
C PHE A 537 1.34 30.57 -1.68
N PHE A 538 0.80 29.42 -2.10
CA PHE A 538 1.54 28.16 -2.22
C PHE A 538 2.48 28.15 -3.44
N ALA A 539 2.04 28.70 -4.57
CA ALA A 539 2.84 28.84 -5.79
C ALA A 539 4.00 29.84 -5.66
N ASP A 540 3.87 30.84 -4.77
CA ASP A 540 4.89 31.88 -4.53
C ASP A 540 6.13 31.38 -3.79
N ARG A 541 6.18 30.10 -3.40
CA ARG A 541 7.39 29.54 -2.79
C ARG A 541 8.55 29.52 -3.78
N GLU A 542 9.75 29.79 -3.27
CA GLU A 542 10.98 29.78 -4.07
C GLU A 542 11.17 28.44 -4.82
N ASN A 543 10.94 27.32 -4.13
CA ASN A 543 11.11 25.96 -4.66
C ASN A 543 9.82 25.36 -5.24
N PHE A 544 8.86 26.17 -5.70
CA PHE A 544 7.65 25.63 -6.32
C PHE A 544 8.01 24.84 -7.60
N PRO A 545 7.42 23.65 -7.83
CA PRO A 545 7.91 22.72 -8.83
C PRO A 545 7.56 23.15 -10.25
N ALA A 546 8.39 22.72 -11.20
CA ALA A 546 8.15 22.93 -12.63
C ALA A 546 6.93 22.15 -13.14
N TYR A 547 6.56 21.06 -12.46
CA TYR A 547 5.40 20.22 -12.78
C TYR A 547 4.54 20.04 -11.52
N TYR A 548 3.30 20.49 -11.59
CA TYR A 548 2.35 20.41 -10.47
C TYR A 548 1.04 19.79 -10.93
N THR A 549 0.60 18.74 -10.25
CA THR A 549 -0.65 18.06 -10.53
C THR A 549 -1.73 18.46 -9.53
N VAL A 550 -2.93 18.73 -10.03
CA VAL A 550 -4.11 19.04 -9.20
C VAL A 550 -4.61 17.76 -8.54
N PHE A 551 -4.10 17.52 -7.33
CA PHE A 551 -4.50 16.41 -6.44
C PHE A 551 -4.13 15.00 -6.95
N ASN A 552 -4.21 14.00 -6.07
CA ASN A 552 -3.96 12.59 -6.38
C ASN A 552 -5.24 11.75 -6.29
N GLU A 553 -5.61 11.07 -7.37
CA GLU A 553 -6.77 10.17 -7.45
C GLU A 553 -8.02 10.76 -6.80
N PRO A 554 -8.47 11.95 -7.25
CA PRO A 554 -9.55 12.66 -6.61
C PRO A 554 -10.93 12.05 -6.90
N GLU A 555 -11.10 11.20 -7.92
CA GLU A 555 -12.40 10.71 -8.39
C GLU A 555 -13.15 9.87 -7.36
N GLY A 556 -12.47 9.03 -6.57
CA GLY A 556 -13.11 8.25 -5.51
C GLY A 556 -13.49 9.10 -4.29
N LYS A 557 -12.84 10.26 -4.12
CA LYS A 557 -13.00 11.17 -2.99
C LYS A 557 -13.89 12.37 -3.30
N TRP A 558 -14.10 12.70 -4.58
CA TRP A 558 -14.87 13.85 -5.01
C TRP A 558 -16.35 13.69 -4.66
N ARG A 559 -16.96 14.74 -4.11
CA ARG A 559 -18.38 14.78 -3.73
C ARG A 559 -19.18 15.92 -4.37
N GLY A 560 -18.51 16.82 -5.10
CA GLY A 560 -19.14 17.93 -5.82
C GLY A 560 -19.71 17.53 -7.18
N SER A 561 -20.23 18.50 -7.95
CA SER A 561 -20.60 18.25 -9.34
C SER A 561 -19.35 18.07 -10.22
N TRP A 562 -19.46 17.33 -11.32
CA TRP A 562 -18.35 17.20 -12.28
C TRP A 562 -18.02 18.52 -13.01
N SER A 563 -18.97 19.45 -13.08
CA SER A 563 -18.70 20.81 -13.58
C SER A 563 -17.82 21.57 -12.60
N ASP A 564 -18.10 21.47 -11.29
CA ASP A 564 -17.26 22.07 -10.25
C ASP A 564 -15.87 21.44 -10.22
N PHE A 565 -15.77 20.14 -10.51
CA PHE A 565 -14.48 19.44 -10.61
C PHE A 565 -13.58 20.06 -11.70
N VAL A 566 -14.13 20.28 -12.91
CA VAL A 566 -13.40 20.94 -14.00
C VAL A 566 -13.06 22.38 -13.64
N GLN A 567 -14.01 23.09 -13.02
CA GLN A 567 -13.78 24.45 -12.58
C GLN A 567 -12.70 24.56 -11.49
N TRP A 568 -12.60 23.58 -10.60
CA TRP A 568 -11.56 23.49 -9.58
C TRP A 568 -10.17 23.36 -10.22
N HIS A 569 -10.03 22.52 -11.25
CA HIS A 569 -8.79 22.41 -12.03
C HIS A 569 -8.43 23.74 -12.70
N ALA A 570 -9.41 24.39 -13.34
CA ALA A 570 -9.21 25.69 -13.98
C ALA A 570 -8.79 26.77 -12.96
N ASP A 571 -9.44 26.81 -11.80
CA ASP A 571 -9.12 27.76 -10.72
C ASP A 571 -7.69 27.54 -10.19
N THR A 572 -7.29 26.28 -10.04
CA THR A 572 -5.94 25.91 -9.60
C THR A 572 -4.90 26.34 -10.62
N ARG A 573 -5.09 25.97 -11.89
CA ARG A 573 -4.20 26.33 -12.98
C ARG A 573 -4.03 27.83 -13.10
N ASN A 574 -5.14 28.57 -13.14
CA ASN A 574 -5.09 30.03 -13.30
C ASN A 574 -4.39 30.71 -12.11
N ALA A 575 -4.61 30.22 -10.88
CA ALA A 575 -3.93 30.74 -9.70
C ALA A 575 -2.42 30.48 -9.75
N VAL A 576 -1.99 29.24 -10.07
CA VAL A 576 -0.57 28.91 -10.23
C VAL A 576 0.07 29.78 -11.31
N LYS A 577 -0.55 29.83 -12.51
CA LYS A 577 -0.03 30.60 -13.66
C LYS A 577 0.07 32.10 -13.41
N SER A 578 -0.72 32.65 -12.49
CA SER A 578 -0.63 34.08 -12.12
C SER A 578 0.63 34.42 -11.32
N VAL A 579 1.31 33.42 -10.74
CA VAL A 579 2.52 33.57 -9.92
C VAL A 579 3.74 32.95 -10.59
N LYS A 580 3.56 31.75 -11.17
CA LYS A 580 4.58 30.94 -11.86
C LYS A 580 4.08 30.54 -13.26
N PRO A 581 4.10 31.44 -14.26
CA PRO A 581 3.59 31.17 -15.61
C PRO A 581 4.21 29.94 -16.30
N GLU A 582 5.46 29.62 -15.96
CA GLU A 582 6.26 28.53 -16.49
C GLU A 582 5.89 27.14 -15.96
N THR A 583 5.27 27.03 -14.77
CA THR A 583 4.91 25.73 -14.20
C THR A 583 3.88 25.01 -15.07
N VAL A 584 4.13 23.76 -15.44
CA VAL A 584 3.17 22.91 -16.14
C VAL A 584 2.17 22.37 -15.14
N VAL A 585 0.90 22.76 -15.27
CA VAL A 585 -0.18 22.30 -14.39
C VAL A 585 -0.89 21.10 -15.00
N LEU A 586 -0.84 19.95 -14.32
CA LEU A 586 -1.37 18.67 -14.78
C LEU A 586 -2.66 18.30 -14.02
N GLY A 587 -3.44 17.39 -14.59
CA GLY A 587 -4.58 16.75 -13.93
C GLY A 587 -5.22 15.71 -14.85
N PRO A 588 -6.25 14.96 -14.41
CA PRO A 588 -6.81 14.94 -13.07
C PRO A 588 -6.20 13.89 -12.13
N ALA A 589 -5.16 13.16 -12.57
CA ALA A 589 -4.49 12.09 -11.81
C ALA A 589 -5.41 10.95 -11.36
N PHE A 590 -6.29 10.48 -12.25
CA PHE A 590 -7.17 9.35 -11.97
C PHE A 590 -6.37 8.05 -11.74
N CYS A 591 -6.88 7.17 -10.87
CA CYS A 591 -6.33 5.87 -10.48
C CYS A 591 -6.36 4.82 -11.61
N ASN A 592 -7.07 5.12 -12.70
CA ASN A 592 -7.14 4.30 -13.92
C ASN A 592 -7.41 5.17 -15.16
N VAL A 593 -7.36 4.55 -16.34
CA VAL A 593 -7.82 5.18 -17.59
C VAL A 593 -9.33 4.96 -17.77
N ASN A 594 -10.15 5.78 -17.11
CA ASN A 594 -11.62 5.79 -17.29
C ASN A 594 -12.03 6.68 -18.47
N LEU A 595 -12.08 6.10 -19.68
CA LEU A 595 -12.40 6.86 -20.88
C LEU A 595 -13.83 7.43 -20.89
N HIS A 596 -14.79 6.76 -20.25
CA HIS A 596 -16.17 7.24 -20.13
C HIS A 596 -16.22 8.56 -19.34
N LEU A 597 -15.58 8.59 -18.16
CA LEU A 597 -15.51 9.79 -17.34
C LEU A 597 -14.69 10.89 -18.02
N LEU A 598 -13.57 10.56 -18.67
CA LEU A 598 -12.77 11.54 -19.42
C LEU A 598 -13.53 12.17 -20.59
N ARG A 599 -14.42 11.42 -21.27
CA ARG A 599 -15.32 12.00 -22.29
C ARG A 599 -16.28 13.02 -21.69
N LYS A 600 -16.91 12.65 -20.57
CA LYS A 600 -17.80 13.54 -19.82
C LYS A 600 -17.10 14.83 -19.36
N LEU A 601 -15.90 14.72 -18.79
CA LEU A 601 -15.14 15.87 -18.32
C LEU A 601 -14.53 16.70 -19.45
N GLY A 602 -14.14 16.06 -20.55
CA GLY A 602 -13.73 16.74 -21.77
C GLY A 602 -14.84 17.64 -22.33
N ALA A 603 -16.09 17.15 -22.37
CA ALA A 603 -17.25 17.95 -22.77
C ALA A 603 -17.54 19.14 -21.83
N LEU A 604 -17.08 19.07 -20.58
CA LEU A 604 -17.16 20.15 -19.59
C LEU A 604 -15.95 21.11 -19.61
N GLY A 605 -14.95 20.87 -20.46
CA GLY A 605 -13.78 21.75 -20.63
C GLY A 605 -12.53 21.36 -19.84
N LEU A 606 -12.40 20.09 -19.40
CA LEU A 606 -11.23 19.63 -18.65
C LEU A 606 -9.91 19.86 -19.42
N PHE A 607 -9.89 19.63 -20.73
CA PHE A 607 -8.68 19.75 -21.56
C PHE A 607 -8.25 21.20 -21.83
N GLU A 608 -9.02 22.17 -21.35
CA GLU A 608 -8.70 23.60 -21.34
C GLU A 608 -8.30 24.06 -19.93
N ALA A 609 -8.69 23.29 -18.90
CA ALA A 609 -8.44 23.56 -17.50
C ALA A 609 -7.04 23.11 -17.01
N VAL A 610 -6.30 22.34 -17.81
CA VAL A 610 -4.94 21.82 -17.51
C VAL A 610 -3.98 22.07 -18.69
N ASP A 611 -2.67 22.09 -18.42
CA ASP A 611 -1.62 22.15 -19.46
C ASP A 611 -1.24 20.77 -20.01
N GLY A 612 -1.54 19.70 -19.27
CA GLY A 612 -1.23 18.32 -19.62
C GLY A 612 -2.09 17.34 -18.84
N LEU A 613 -2.27 16.15 -19.40
CA LEU A 613 -3.05 15.08 -18.78
C LEU A 613 -2.13 14.20 -17.93
N ASN A 614 -2.51 13.96 -16.67
CA ASN A 614 -1.87 12.98 -15.80
C ASN A 614 -2.88 11.90 -15.39
N ILE A 615 -2.55 10.62 -15.57
CA ILE A 615 -3.41 9.46 -15.27
C ILE A 615 -2.55 8.29 -14.78
N HIS A 616 -3.07 7.44 -13.89
CA HIS A 616 -2.41 6.23 -13.42
C HIS A 616 -2.97 5.01 -14.16
N PRO A 617 -2.29 4.42 -15.16
CA PRO A 617 -2.88 3.36 -15.98
C PRO A 617 -2.79 1.99 -15.31
N TYR A 618 -3.27 1.87 -14.07
CA TYR A 618 -3.35 0.58 -13.38
C TYR A 618 -4.32 -0.40 -14.08
N VAL A 619 -4.05 -1.70 -13.92
CA VAL A 619 -4.88 -2.82 -14.39
C VAL A 619 -4.96 -3.90 -13.32
N ASP A 620 -5.97 -4.78 -13.37
CA ASP A 620 -6.18 -5.82 -12.35
C ASP A 620 -5.28 -7.05 -12.55
N GLY A 621 -3.98 -6.89 -12.34
CA GLY A 621 -2.99 -7.98 -12.39
C GLY A 621 -2.77 -8.58 -13.79
N THR A 622 -3.45 -8.06 -14.82
CA THR A 622 -3.36 -8.53 -16.21
C THR A 622 -2.03 -8.15 -16.86
N ALA A 623 -1.67 -8.88 -17.91
CA ALA A 623 -0.45 -8.62 -18.69
C ALA A 623 -0.52 -7.27 -19.42
N PRO A 624 0.62 -6.57 -19.62
CA PRO A 624 0.62 -5.20 -20.12
C PRO A 624 0.21 -5.03 -21.59
N GLU A 625 0.17 -6.09 -22.39
CA GLU A 625 -0.11 -6.07 -23.84
C GLU A 625 -1.58 -5.90 -24.20
N ARG A 626 -2.49 -6.13 -23.24
CA ARG A 626 -3.94 -6.05 -23.47
C ARG A 626 -4.52 -4.81 -22.85
N GLU A 627 -5.10 -4.94 -21.65
CA GLU A 627 -5.85 -3.89 -20.96
C GLU A 627 -5.00 -2.63 -20.73
N PHE A 628 -3.76 -2.80 -20.27
CA PHE A 628 -2.87 -1.69 -19.91
C PHE A 628 -2.57 -0.79 -21.11
N ILE A 629 -1.93 -1.35 -22.14
CA ILE A 629 -1.56 -0.57 -23.32
C ILE A 629 -2.77 -0.22 -24.19
N GLY A 630 -3.78 -1.10 -24.26
CA GLY A 630 -5.00 -0.88 -25.03
C GLY A 630 -5.79 0.33 -24.56
N ARG A 631 -5.97 0.50 -23.23
CA ARG A 631 -6.61 1.70 -22.68
C ARG A 631 -5.84 2.98 -22.98
N ILE A 632 -4.51 2.92 -22.98
CA ILE A 632 -3.67 4.06 -23.36
C ILE A 632 -3.83 4.39 -24.84
N ASP A 633 -3.84 3.38 -25.72
CA ASP A 633 -4.08 3.57 -27.16
C ASP A 633 -5.47 4.20 -27.40
N GLU A 634 -6.51 3.74 -26.70
CA GLU A 634 -7.87 4.29 -26.78
C GLU A 634 -7.95 5.74 -26.32
N LEU A 635 -7.22 6.08 -25.23
CA LEU A 635 -7.12 7.45 -24.75
C LEU A 635 -6.42 8.35 -25.78
N GLU A 636 -5.30 7.90 -26.36
CA GLU A 636 -4.61 8.66 -27.39
C GLU A 636 -5.50 8.89 -28.62
N GLN A 637 -6.17 7.84 -29.11
CA GLN A 637 -7.12 7.94 -30.22
C GLN A 637 -8.28 8.90 -29.91
N TYR A 638 -8.81 8.87 -28.69
CA TYR A 638 -9.83 9.81 -28.28
C TYR A 638 -9.32 11.25 -28.32
N LEU A 639 -8.15 11.52 -27.73
CA LEU A 639 -7.55 12.86 -27.74
C LEU A 639 -7.28 13.35 -29.17
N ASP A 640 -6.85 12.48 -30.07
CA ASP A 640 -6.66 12.81 -31.48
C ASP A 640 -8.00 13.16 -32.15
N SER A 641 -9.07 12.39 -31.87
CA SER A 641 -10.41 12.61 -32.42
C SER A 641 -11.03 13.96 -32.05
N ILE A 642 -10.56 14.58 -30.95
CA ILE A 642 -11.02 15.88 -30.48
C ILE A 642 -9.99 17.01 -30.68
N GLY A 643 -8.93 16.77 -31.48
CA GLY A 643 -7.94 17.80 -31.79
C GLY A 643 -6.94 18.11 -30.66
N LYS A 644 -6.73 17.17 -29.73
CA LYS A 644 -5.82 17.26 -28.57
C LYS A 644 -4.59 16.36 -28.70
N GLN A 645 -4.18 16.04 -29.93
CA GLN A 645 -3.02 15.21 -30.25
C GLN A 645 -1.68 15.73 -29.72
N LYS A 646 -1.57 17.04 -29.41
CA LYS A 646 -0.37 17.67 -28.85
C LYS A 646 -0.37 17.79 -27.32
N MET A 647 -1.45 17.39 -26.65
CA MET A 647 -1.54 17.46 -25.18
C MET A 647 -0.43 16.59 -24.55
N PRO A 648 0.43 17.13 -23.67
CA PRO A 648 1.39 16.33 -22.92
C PRO A 648 0.69 15.25 -22.08
N LEU A 649 1.24 14.04 -22.09
CA LEU A 649 0.70 12.89 -21.36
C LEU A 649 1.70 12.40 -20.33
N PHE A 650 1.28 12.41 -19.08
CA PHE A 650 2.03 11.90 -17.94
C PHE A 650 1.32 10.69 -17.34
N TYR A 651 2.11 9.69 -16.95
CA TYR A 651 1.60 8.51 -16.30
C TYR A 651 2.37 8.29 -14.99
N THR A 652 1.89 8.88 -13.90
CA THR A 652 2.66 9.00 -12.65
C THR A 652 2.60 7.80 -11.72
N GLU A 653 1.69 6.85 -11.95
CA GLU A 653 1.66 5.59 -11.21
C GLU A 653 1.16 4.45 -12.09
N PHE A 654 1.91 3.34 -12.11
CA PHE A 654 1.47 2.04 -12.63
C PHE A 654 2.42 0.96 -12.10
N GLY A 655 1.92 -0.25 -11.92
CA GLY A 655 2.71 -1.37 -11.41
C GLY A 655 1.86 -2.59 -11.10
N TRP A 656 2.52 -3.63 -10.58
CA TRP A 656 1.90 -4.90 -10.21
C TRP A 656 2.32 -5.29 -8.79
N THR A 657 1.37 -5.75 -7.97
CA THR A 657 1.62 -6.23 -6.62
C THR A 657 1.95 -7.72 -6.59
N THR A 658 2.87 -8.14 -5.72
CA THR A 658 3.14 -9.55 -5.42
C THR A 658 2.40 -10.09 -4.19
N ASN A 659 1.75 -9.22 -3.41
CA ASN A 659 1.16 -9.57 -2.13
C ASN A 659 -0.36 -9.58 -2.21
N ILE A 660 -1.00 -10.52 -1.51
CA ILE A 660 -2.45 -10.55 -1.32
C ILE A 660 -2.86 -9.39 -0.38
N GLY A 661 -4.02 -8.79 -0.63
CA GLY A 661 -4.67 -7.87 0.32
C GLY A 661 -5.06 -6.49 -0.23
N GLY A 662 -4.70 -6.17 -1.48
CA GLY A 662 -5.11 -4.95 -2.17
C GLY A 662 -6.21 -5.21 -3.21
N TRP A 663 -6.60 -4.15 -3.95
CA TRP A 663 -7.59 -4.23 -5.02
C TRP A 663 -7.09 -5.03 -6.25
N GLN A 664 -5.78 -5.11 -6.45
CA GLN A 664 -5.17 -5.77 -7.62
C GLN A 664 -4.88 -7.24 -7.32
N LYS A 665 -5.21 -8.13 -8.26
CA LYS A 665 -4.80 -9.54 -8.22
C LYS A 665 -3.27 -9.67 -8.16
N PRO A 666 -2.72 -10.39 -7.17
CA PRO A 666 -1.27 -10.51 -7.03
C PRO A 666 -0.64 -11.37 -8.12
N VAL A 667 0.58 -11.01 -8.51
CA VAL A 667 1.43 -11.73 -9.46
C VAL A 667 2.68 -12.29 -8.79
N SER A 668 3.33 -13.30 -9.38
CA SER A 668 4.63 -13.76 -8.86
C SER A 668 5.73 -12.72 -9.08
N GLU A 669 6.83 -12.76 -8.31
CA GLU A 669 7.99 -11.86 -8.54
C GLU A 669 8.55 -11.95 -9.97
N ASN A 670 8.54 -13.14 -10.56
CA ASN A 670 9.01 -13.36 -11.92
C ASN A 670 8.07 -12.74 -12.95
N LEU A 671 6.76 -12.81 -12.70
CA LEU A 671 5.77 -12.17 -13.56
C LEU A 671 5.82 -10.64 -13.40
N GLN A 672 6.00 -10.13 -12.18
CA GLN A 672 6.24 -8.70 -11.93
C GLN A 672 7.48 -8.21 -12.69
N LYS A 673 8.60 -8.95 -12.65
CA LYS A 673 9.82 -8.65 -13.43
C LYS A 673 9.52 -8.54 -14.94
N GLN A 674 8.77 -9.49 -15.48
CA GLN A 674 8.38 -9.49 -16.90
C GLN A 674 7.51 -8.28 -17.24
N TYR A 675 6.50 -7.99 -16.40
CA TYR A 675 5.57 -6.89 -16.61
C TYR A 675 6.22 -5.51 -16.45
N VAL A 676 7.15 -5.34 -15.51
CA VAL A 676 7.98 -4.12 -15.38
C VAL A 676 8.63 -3.78 -16.72
N ALA A 677 9.36 -4.72 -17.30
CA ALA A 677 10.13 -4.43 -18.50
C ALA A 677 9.25 -4.33 -19.76
N ARG A 678 8.26 -5.22 -19.91
CA ARG A 678 7.32 -5.20 -21.05
C ARG A 678 6.46 -3.94 -21.05
N SER A 679 5.95 -3.50 -19.89
CA SER A 679 5.18 -2.26 -19.78
C SER A 679 6.02 -1.03 -20.15
N LEU A 680 7.27 -0.91 -19.69
CA LEU A 680 8.16 0.21 -20.04
C LEU A 680 8.49 0.25 -21.54
N ALA A 681 8.69 -0.91 -22.17
CA ALA A 681 8.87 -1.01 -23.61
C ALA A 681 7.62 -0.56 -24.37
N LEU A 682 6.44 -1.07 -23.99
CA LEU A 682 5.16 -0.69 -24.59
C LEU A 682 4.88 0.80 -24.42
N MET A 683 5.12 1.36 -23.23
CA MET A 683 5.05 2.79 -22.96
C MET A 683 5.95 3.60 -23.89
N GLY A 684 7.14 3.08 -24.23
CA GLY A 684 8.04 3.71 -25.22
C GLY A 684 7.41 3.96 -26.60
N THR A 685 6.39 3.17 -26.95
CA THR A 685 5.66 3.22 -28.23
C THR A 685 4.44 4.15 -28.20
N THR A 686 4.16 4.77 -27.05
CA THR A 686 3.09 5.75 -26.87
C THR A 686 3.65 7.16 -27.04
N ARG A 687 2.76 8.18 -27.10
CA ARG A 687 3.16 9.59 -27.13
C ARG A 687 3.42 10.19 -25.75
N MET A 688 3.68 9.34 -24.74
CA MET A 688 4.00 9.78 -23.39
C MET A 688 5.10 10.85 -23.38
N THR A 689 4.89 11.85 -22.53
CA THR A 689 5.89 12.86 -22.18
C THR A 689 6.79 12.35 -21.05
N GLY A 690 6.18 11.69 -20.05
CA GLY A 690 6.91 10.99 -19.00
C GLY A 690 6.04 9.95 -18.30
N CYS A 691 6.67 8.90 -17.78
CA CYS A 691 6.00 7.90 -16.95
C CYS A 691 6.83 7.59 -15.71
N VAL A 692 6.15 7.18 -14.63
CA VAL A 692 6.75 6.89 -13.34
C VAL A 692 6.23 5.53 -12.86
N TYR A 693 7.12 4.55 -12.75
CA TYR A 693 6.78 3.22 -12.27
C TYR A 693 6.57 3.23 -10.75
N PHE A 694 5.51 2.58 -10.27
CA PHE A 694 5.21 2.40 -8.86
C PHE A 694 5.47 0.92 -8.46
N THR A 695 6.50 0.61 -7.66
CA THR A 695 7.45 1.51 -7.01
C THR A 695 8.78 0.80 -6.66
N LEU A 696 9.88 1.55 -6.55
CA LEU A 696 11.20 0.98 -6.28
C LEU A 696 11.32 0.48 -4.84
N PHE A 697 10.97 1.33 -3.87
CA PHE A 697 10.98 0.99 -2.45
C PHE A 697 9.78 1.57 -1.72
N TYR A 698 8.92 0.68 -1.24
CA TYR A 698 7.71 1.04 -0.53
C TYR A 698 7.41 0.05 0.59
N ARG A 699 7.12 0.60 1.77
CA ARG A 699 6.73 -0.11 2.98
C ARG A 699 5.39 0.47 3.41
N ASN A 700 4.33 -0.35 3.34
CA ASN A 700 2.99 0.03 3.78
C ASN A 700 2.33 -1.05 4.67
N ILE A 701 1.45 -0.63 5.60
CA ILE A 701 0.69 -1.42 6.57
C ILE A 701 -0.48 -2.06 5.87
N ASN A 702 -0.98 -1.40 4.83
CA ASN A 702 -2.16 -1.85 4.11
C ASN A 702 -1.81 -3.18 3.43
N PRO A 703 -2.57 -4.25 3.71
CA PRO A 703 -2.37 -5.54 3.06
C PRO A 703 -2.28 -5.38 1.53
N GLY A 704 -1.40 -6.16 0.89
CA GLY A 704 -1.19 -6.11 -0.56
C GLY A 704 -0.39 -4.91 -1.10
N GLU A 705 -0.41 -3.74 -0.46
CA GLU A 705 0.26 -2.54 -1.00
C GLU A 705 1.80 -2.65 -1.02
N GLU A 706 2.40 -3.30 -0.04
CA GLU A 706 3.85 -3.54 -0.01
C GLU A 706 4.34 -4.40 -1.19
N GLY A 707 3.45 -5.22 -1.77
CA GLY A 707 3.80 -6.07 -2.90
C GLY A 707 4.12 -5.31 -4.20
N PHE A 708 3.81 -4.01 -4.28
CA PHE A 708 4.24 -3.16 -5.41
C PHE A 708 5.75 -2.82 -5.36
N SER A 709 6.40 -3.01 -4.20
CA SER A 709 7.81 -2.67 -4.00
C SER A 709 8.74 -3.64 -4.72
N LEU A 710 9.65 -3.10 -5.54
CA LEU A 710 10.71 -3.86 -6.21
C LEU A 710 11.89 -4.18 -5.27
N ILE A 711 11.88 -3.69 -4.03
CA ILE A 711 12.82 -4.02 -2.96
C ILE A 711 12.02 -4.60 -1.79
N ASP A 712 12.51 -5.70 -1.23
CA ASP A 712 11.85 -6.38 -0.11
C ASP A 712 11.93 -5.53 1.19
N PRO A 713 11.13 -5.85 2.21
CA PRO A 713 11.12 -5.11 3.48
C PRO A 713 12.48 -5.17 4.20
N ARG A 714 13.30 -6.17 3.86
CA ARG A 714 14.65 -6.35 4.38
C ARG A 714 15.71 -5.51 3.64
N GLY A 715 15.31 -4.80 2.58
CA GLY A 715 16.17 -3.94 1.79
C GLY A 715 16.96 -4.68 0.70
N PHE A 716 16.58 -5.91 0.36
CA PHE A 716 17.16 -6.68 -0.73
C PHE A 716 16.34 -6.48 -2.01
N PRO A 717 16.97 -6.36 -3.19
CA PRO A 717 16.25 -6.14 -4.43
C PRO A 717 15.48 -7.40 -4.84
N ARG A 718 14.30 -7.23 -5.44
CA ARG A 718 13.59 -8.28 -6.18
C ARG A 718 14.08 -8.29 -7.64
N PRO A 719 13.84 -9.37 -8.43
CA PRO A 719 14.23 -9.41 -9.83
C PRO A 719 13.70 -8.21 -10.65
N GLY A 720 12.51 -7.71 -10.31
CA GLY A 720 11.93 -6.53 -10.96
C GLY A 720 12.75 -5.25 -10.81
N ALA A 721 13.53 -5.07 -9.73
CA ALA A 721 14.42 -3.91 -9.59
C ALA A 721 15.54 -3.92 -10.64
N ALA A 722 16.13 -5.10 -10.91
CA ALA A 722 17.13 -5.25 -11.96
C ALA A 722 16.52 -5.03 -13.35
N ALA A 723 15.30 -5.54 -13.58
CA ALA A 723 14.57 -5.34 -14.83
C ALA A 723 14.21 -3.86 -15.09
N LEU A 724 13.74 -3.14 -14.07
CA LEU A 724 13.47 -1.70 -14.13
C LEU A 724 14.74 -0.93 -14.53
N ALA A 725 15.83 -1.18 -13.81
CA ALA A 725 17.10 -0.50 -14.00
C ALA A 725 17.71 -0.80 -15.38
N THR A 726 17.53 -2.02 -15.88
CA THR A 726 17.94 -2.44 -17.24
C THR A 726 17.09 -1.73 -18.29
N ALA A 727 15.77 -1.69 -18.12
CA ALA A 727 14.85 -0.98 -19.00
C ALA A 727 15.22 0.51 -19.10
N PHE A 728 15.49 1.17 -17.97
CA PHE A 728 15.88 2.59 -17.98
C PHE A 728 17.19 2.84 -18.74
N ARG A 729 18.16 1.93 -18.68
CA ARG A 729 19.43 2.07 -19.40
C ARG A 729 19.28 1.90 -20.91
N HIS A 730 18.46 0.96 -21.35
CA HIS A 730 18.25 0.72 -22.78
C HIS A 730 17.26 1.69 -23.41
N LEU A 731 16.20 2.07 -22.68
CA LEU A 731 15.13 2.95 -23.17
C LEU A 731 15.39 4.43 -22.86
N GLY A 732 16.18 4.77 -21.85
CA GLY A 732 16.33 6.16 -21.39
C GLY A 732 16.98 7.11 -22.40
N GLY A 733 17.76 6.57 -23.34
CA GLY A 733 18.37 7.34 -24.43
C GLY A 733 17.54 7.43 -25.72
N VAL A 734 16.42 6.70 -25.81
CA VAL A 734 15.66 6.65 -27.07
C VAL A 734 14.88 7.94 -27.31
N THR A 735 14.68 8.27 -28.58
CA THR A 735 14.00 9.50 -28.99
C THR A 735 12.70 9.22 -29.73
N GLY A 736 11.73 10.13 -29.60
CA GLY A 736 10.44 10.04 -30.27
C GLY A 736 9.55 8.89 -29.78
N ARG A 737 8.53 8.59 -30.59
CA ARG A 737 7.62 7.46 -30.40
C ARG A 737 8.23 6.23 -31.07
N GLY A 738 8.36 5.13 -30.34
CA GLY A 738 8.79 3.86 -30.91
C GLY A 738 7.74 3.24 -31.84
N VAL A 739 8.17 2.34 -32.71
CA VAL A 739 7.29 1.54 -33.58
C VAL A 739 6.95 0.23 -32.87
N ARG A 740 5.66 -0.02 -32.63
CA ARG A 740 5.16 -1.28 -32.05
C ARG A 740 4.70 -2.22 -33.16
N LEU A 741 5.20 -3.45 -33.16
CA LEU A 741 4.84 -4.53 -34.06
C LEU A 741 4.29 -5.69 -33.23
N ALA A 742 2.98 -5.88 -33.27
CA ALA A 742 2.30 -7.02 -32.67
C ALA A 742 2.01 -8.05 -33.77
N PHE A 743 2.92 -9.02 -33.95
CA PHE A 743 2.82 -10.03 -34.99
C PHE A 743 1.64 -10.98 -34.76
N SER A 744 1.34 -11.24 -33.50
CA SER A 744 0.19 -11.99 -33.02
C SER A 744 -0.20 -11.47 -31.64
N PRO A 745 -1.30 -11.96 -31.03
CA PRO A 745 -1.61 -11.66 -29.63
C PRO A 745 -0.49 -12.07 -28.65
N GLU A 746 0.45 -12.91 -29.07
CA GLU A 746 1.57 -13.42 -28.26
C GLU A 746 2.92 -12.75 -28.56
N ILE A 747 3.19 -12.28 -29.78
CA ILE A 747 4.55 -11.89 -30.19
C ILE A 747 4.64 -10.39 -30.45
N TYR A 748 5.56 -9.74 -29.75
CA TYR A 748 5.75 -8.29 -29.80
C TYR A 748 7.19 -7.93 -30.10
N LEU A 749 7.37 -6.93 -30.96
CA LEU A 749 8.63 -6.25 -31.25
C LEU A 749 8.40 -4.74 -31.16
N CYS A 750 9.13 -4.04 -30.30
CA CYS A 750 9.11 -2.58 -30.24
C CYS A 750 10.46 -2.05 -30.72
N VAL A 751 10.48 -1.09 -31.64
CA VAL A 751 11.72 -0.53 -32.23
C VAL A 751 11.81 0.96 -31.93
N PHE A 752 13.01 1.41 -31.57
CA PHE A 752 13.28 2.76 -31.09
C PHE A 752 14.54 3.35 -31.73
N ASP A 753 14.53 4.66 -31.96
CA ASP A 753 15.72 5.41 -32.36
C ASP A 753 16.64 5.57 -31.14
N ALA A 754 17.82 4.95 -31.18
CA ALA A 754 18.82 4.99 -30.11
C ALA A 754 19.92 6.04 -30.31
N GLY A 755 19.81 6.90 -31.33
CA GLY A 755 20.84 7.86 -31.72
C GLY A 755 22.04 7.20 -32.42
N ASN A 756 23.05 7.99 -32.82
CA ASN A 756 24.34 7.51 -33.33
C ASN A 756 24.28 6.42 -34.43
N ASP A 757 23.33 6.52 -35.37
CA ASP A 757 23.08 5.52 -36.43
C ASP A 757 22.64 4.12 -35.90
N GLU A 758 22.17 4.04 -34.66
CA GLU A 758 21.68 2.82 -34.02
C GLU A 758 20.16 2.82 -33.83
N ILE A 759 19.59 1.63 -33.89
CA ILE A 759 18.27 1.32 -33.35
C ILE A 759 18.44 0.44 -32.11
N MET A 760 17.52 0.58 -31.17
CA MET A 760 17.32 -0.38 -30.10
C MET A 760 15.93 -0.97 -30.27
N ALA A 761 15.78 -2.29 -30.13
CA ALA A 761 14.50 -2.96 -30.15
C ALA A 761 14.32 -3.85 -28.94
N THR A 762 13.07 -4.10 -28.56
CA THR A 762 12.71 -5.11 -27.58
C THR A 762 11.84 -6.18 -28.22
N VAL A 763 12.07 -7.45 -27.89
CA VAL A 763 11.28 -8.58 -28.42
C VAL A 763 10.91 -9.57 -27.33
N TRP A 764 9.67 -10.07 -27.35
CA TRP A 764 9.21 -11.11 -26.43
C TRP A 764 8.00 -11.87 -26.97
N SER A 765 7.72 -12.99 -26.32
CA SER A 765 6.52 -13.81 -26.50
C SER A 765 5.76 -13.87 -25.17
N THR A 766 4.45 -13.65 -25.13
CA THR A 766 3.73 -13.43 -23.87
C THR A 766 3.67 -14.64 -22.95
N GLU A 767 3.68 -15.86 -23.49
CA GLU A 767 3.41 -17.10 -22.73
C GLU A 767 4.48 -18.18 -22.87
N LYS A 768 4.96 -18.43 -24.10
CA LYS A 768 5.82 -19.58 -24.41
C LYS A 768 7.13 -19.20 -25.07
N GLN A 769 8.14 -20.04 -24.89
CA GLN A 769 9.37 -19.97 -25.68
C GLN A 769 9.06 -20.34 -27.13
N GLN A 770 9.55 -19.55 -28.08
CA GLN A 770 9.40 -19.81 -29.50
C GLN A 770 10.51 -19.16 -30.32
N LYS A 771 10.72 -19.68 -31.54
CA LYS A 771 11.70 -19.11 -32.48
C LYS A 771 11.14 -17.86 -33.14
N PHE A 772 11.98 -16.83 -33.22
CA PHE A 772 11.66 -15.56 -33.84
C PHE A 772 12.74 -15.14 -34.84
N PRO A 773 12.44 -15.09 -36.15
CA PRO A 773 13.34 -14.53 -37.15
C PRO A 773 13.38 -13.00 -37.00
N VAL A 774 14.56 -12.45 -36.71
CA VAL A 774 14.69 -11.00 -36.49
C VAL A 774 14.74 -10.28 -37.85
N PRO A 775 13.93 -9.22 -38.07
CA PRO A 775 13.85 -8.55 -39.37
C PRO A 775 15.08 -7.69 -39.72
N PHE A 776 16.07 -7.57 -38.85
CA PHE A 776 17.28 -6.77 -39.07
C PHE A 776 18.51 -7.45 -38.46
N PRO A 777 19.73 -7.22 -38.97
CA PRO A 777 20.95 -7.74 -38.38
C PRO A 777 21.15 -7.24 -36.95
N VAL A 778 21.32 -8.18 -36.00
CA VAL A 778 21.55 -7.87 -34.59
C VAL A 778 23.04 -7.80 -34.28
N GLU A 779 23.48 -6.73 -33.61
CA GLU A 779 24.87 -6.53 -33.19
C GLU A 779 25.10 -6.89 -31.71
N ARG A 780 24.10 -6.65 -30.85
CA ARG A 780 24.17 -6.91 -29.40
C ARG A 780 22.80 -7.33 -28.88
N ILE A 781 22.82 -8.21 -27.88
CA ILE A 781 21.62 -8.69 -27.17
C ILE A 781 21.86 -8.62 -25.67
N TYR A 782 20.85 -8.18 -24.92
CA TYR A 782 20.82 -8.22 -23.46
C TYR A 782 19.51 -8.86 -22.99
N ASP A 783 19.57 -9.63 -21.90
CA ASP A 783 18.37 -10.18 -21.27
C ASP A 783 17.62 -9.14 -20.43
N VAL A 784 16.48 -9.54 -19.86
CA VAL A 784 15.59 -8.66 -19.08
C VAL A 784 16.27 -8.00 -17.87
N VAL A 785 17.34 -8.59 -17.31
CA VAL A 785 18.08 -8.04 -16.15
C VAL A 785 19.49 -7.55 -16.51
N GLY A 786 19.78 -7.41 -17.81
CA GLY A 786 20.98 -6.73 -18.32
C GLY A 786 22.17 -7.63 -18.62
N ARG A 787 22.02 -8.96 -18.58
CA ARG A 787 23.11 -9.89 -18.93
C ARG A 787 23.30 -9.90 -20.45
N PRO A 788 24.54 -9.73 -20.96
CA PRO A 788 24.81 -9.85 -22.39
C PRO A 788 24.54 -11.28 -22.87
N GLN A 789 23.89 -11.41 -24.02
CA GLN A 789 23.61 -12.69 -24.67
C GLN A 789 24.42 -12.83 -25.96
N ILE A 790 24.68 -14.07 -26.36
CA ILE A 790 25.36 -14.38 -27.62
C ILE A 790 24.39 -14.11 -28.77
N VAL A 791 24.84 -13.37 -29.79
CA VAL A 791 24.09 -13.20 -31.04
C VAL A 791 24.13 -14.54 -31.81
N PRO A 792 22.99 -15.22 -32.05
CA PRO A 792 22.99 -16.52 -32.69
C PRO A 792 23.30 -16.41 -34.20
N ALA A 793 23.98 -17.42 -34.72
CA ALA A 793 24.23 -17.56 -36.16
C ALA A 793 22.89 -17.73 -36.91
N GLY A 794 22.65 -16.91 -37.94
CA GLY A 794 21.44 -16.97 -38.77
C GLY A 794 20.30 -16.03 -38.35
N ASN A 795 20.49 -15.16 -37.36
CA ASN A 795 19.55 -14.09 -36.99
C ASN A 795 18.15 -14.57 -36.55
N VAL A 796 18.06 -15.78 -35.99
CA VAL A 796 16.85 -16.35 -35.38
C VAL A 796 17.08 -16.48 -33.88
N LEU A 797 16.21 -15.83 -33.08
CA LEU A 797 16.28 -15.84 -31.61
C LEU A 797 15.29 -16.85 -31.02
N GLU A 798 15.61 -17.37 -29.84
CA GLU A 798 14.62 -17.98 -28.97
C GLU A 798 14.07 -16.87 -28.05
N ILE A 799 12.77 -16.60 -28.14
CA ILE A 799 12.09 -15.55 -27.37
C ILE A 799 11.05 -16.18 -26.45
N GLY A 800 10.86 -15.60 -25.27
CA GLY A 800 9.86 -16.03 -24.30
C GLY A 800 9.27 -14.85 -23.53
N PRO A 801 8.64 -15.12 -22.36
CA PRO A 801 8.02 -14.08 -21.53
C PRO A 801 8.98 -13.01 -20.99
N ASP A 802 10.26 -13.34 -20.87
CA ASP A 802 11.33 -12.36 -20.61
C ASP A 802 11.71 -11.67 -21.91
N LEU A 803 11.60 -10.33 -21.93
CA LEU A 803 12.01 -9.57 -23.11
C LEU A 803 13.53 -9.60 -23.31
N LEU A 804 13.94 -9.49 -24.57
CA LEU A 804 15.32 -9.26 -24.97
C LEU A 804 15.46 -7.84 -25.51
N TYR A 805 16.57 -7.17 -25.19
CA TYR A 805 16.99 -5.92 -25.80
C TYR A 805 17.97 -6.20 -26.93
N LEU A 806 17.68 -5.71 -28.13
CA LEU A 806 18.45 -5.93 -29.36
C LEU A 806 18.98 -4.58 -29.87
N TYR A 807 20.22 -4.55 -30.34
CA TYR A 807 20.78 -3.39 -31.05
C TYR A 807 21.08 -3.74 -32.50
N GLY A 808 20.84 -2.78 -33.38
CA GLY A 808 21.16 -2.85 -34.81
C GLY A 808 21.34 -1.46 -35.42
N LYS A 809 21.40 -1.37 -36.75
CA LYS A 809 21.62 -0.11 -37.48
C LYS A 809 20.32 0.55 -37.96
N LYS A 810 20.29 1.88 -38.02
CA LYS A 810 19.18 2.63 -38.64
C LYS A 810 19.00 2.32 -40.12
N SER A 811 20.09 1.98 -40.81
CA SER A 811 20.06 1.51 -42.19
C SER A 811 19.19 0.26 -42.42
N SER A 812 18.75 -0.43 -41.37
CA SER A 812 17.72 -1.48 -41.46
C SER A 812 16.37 -0.98 -41.97
N GLY A 813 16.05 0.30 -41.76
CA GLY A 813 14.78 0.94 -42.14
C GLY A 813 13.60 0.65 -41.20
N MET A 814 13.83 -0.02 -40.06
CA MET A 814 12.76 -0.48 -39.16
C MET A 814 11.99 0.65 -38.44
N LEU A 815 12.51 1.88 -38.46
CA LEU A 815 11.82 3.05 -37.92
C LEU A 815 10.81 3.66 -38.91
N ASP A 816 10.95 3.35 -40.21
CA ASP A 816 10.20 3.96 -41.31
C ASP A 816 9.29 2.93 -42.00
N ILE A 817 8.52 2.18 -41.22
CA ILE A 817 7.59 1.16 -41.72
C ILE A 817 6.32 1.83 -42.27
N HIS A 818 5.95 1.48 -43.50
CA HIS A 818 4.68 1.88 -44.07
C HIS A 818 3.59 0.86 -43.70
N PHE A 819 2.61 1.26 -42.90
CA PHE A 819 1.48 0.39 -42.56
C PHE A 819 0.35 0.53 -43.59
N LEU A 820 -0.12 -0.60 -44.10
CA LEU A 820 -1.33 -0.69 -44.91
C LEU A 820 -2.58 -0.59 -44.01
N PRO A 821 -3.76 -0.26 -44.57
CA PRO A 821 -5.03 -0.39 -43.86
C PRO A 821 -5.25 -1.82 -43.37
N GLU A 822 -5.87 -1.98 -42.19
CA GLU A 822 -6.23 -3.29 -41.64
C GLU A 822 -7.08 -4.08 -42.64
N GLN A 823 -6.67 -5.32 -42.92
CA GLN A 823 -7.35 -6.25 -43.82
C GLN A 823 -8.13 -7.29 -43.01
N LYS A 824 -9.32 -7.67 -43.49
CA LYS A 824 -10.14 -8.72 -42.89
C LYS A 824 -9.82 -10.06 -43.56
N LEU A 825 -9.49 -11.09 -42.77
CA LEU A 825 -9.34 -12.47 -43.24
C LEU A 825 -10.27 -13.38 -42.44
N LEU A 826 -11.31 -13.89 -43.10
CA LEU A 826 -12.17 -14.91 -42.50
C LEU A 826 -11.48 -16.28 -42.56
N THR A 827 -11.64 -17.09 -41.51
CA THR A 827 -11.12 -18.46 -41.49
C THR A 827 -11.62 -19.25 -42.71
N GLY A 828 -10.71 -19.93 -43.39
CA GLY A 828 -10.97 -20.69 -44.62
C GLY A 828 -11.03 -19.87 -45.91
N ASN A 829 -10.96 -18.54 -45.84
CA ASN A 829 -10.75 -17.68 -47.00
C ASN A 829 -9.25 -17.44 -47.23
N GLN A 830 -8.93 -16.79 -48.36
CA GLN A 830 -7.57 -16.35 -48.70
C GLN A 830 -7.52 -14.83 -48.83
N LEU A 831 -6.41 -14.23 -48.42
CA LEU A 831 -6.15 -12.79 -48.57
C LEU A 831 -4.86 -12.60 -49.38
N GLU A 832 -4.97 -11.98 -50.56
CA GLU A 832 -3.82 -11.68 -51.42
C GLU A 832 -2.94 -10.58 -50.81
N HIS A 833 -1.62 -10.72 -50.94
CA HIS A 833 -0.66 -9.68 -50.61
C HIS A 833 0.50 -9.65 -51.61
N HIS A 834 1.22 -8.52 -51.67
CA HIS A 834 2.36 -8.31 -52.58
C HIS A 834 3.66 -8.02 -51.82
N LEU A 835 3.79 -8.63 -50.64
CA LEU A 835 4.96 -8.44 -49.78
C LEU A 835 6.07 -9.41 -50.18
N GLU A 836 7.27 -8.88 -50.40
CA GLU A 836 8.50 -9.64 -50.56
C GLU A 836 8.97 -10.15 -49.19
N GLN A 837 9.32 -11.43 -49.11
CA GLN A 837 9.84 -12.09 -47.89
C GLN A 837 8.96 -11.85 -46.64
N PRO A 838 7.68 -12.23 -46.69
CA PRO A 838 6.74 -11.98 -45.60
C PRO A 838 7.14 -12.76 -44.33
N LEU A 839 7.18 -12.06 -43.20
CA LEU A 839 7.24 -12.64 -41.87
C LEU A 839 5.80 -12.87 -41.39
N VAL A 840 5.43 -14.15 -41.33
CA VAL A 840 4.11 -14.62 -40.93
C VAL A 840 4.27 -15.58 -39.76
N PHE A 841 3.41 -15.43 -38.77
CA PHE A 841 3.44 -16.24 -37.55
C PHE A 841 2.13 -17.02 -37.40
N PRO A 842 2.20 -18.28 -36.92
CA PRO A 842 1.00 -19.05 -36.64
C PRO A 842 0.03 -18.28 -35.74
N PRO A 843 -1.28 -18.45 -35.95
CA PRO A 843 -1.94 -19.41 -36.84
C PRO A 843 -2.06 -18.96 -38.31
N LEU A 844 -1.57 -17.77 -38.66
CA LEU A 844 -1.49 -17.36 -40.07
C LEU A 844 -0.41 -18.19 -40.79
N SER A 845 -0.69 -18.53 -42.04
CA SER A 845 0.26 -19.12 -42.97
C SER A 845 0.25 -18.35 -44.29
N GLU A 846 1.35 -18.44 -45.03
CA GLU A 846 1.49 -17.83 -46.35
C GLU A 846 1.86 -18.90 -47.38
N LYS A 847 1.23 -18.80 -48.54
CA LYS A 847 1.54 -19.64 -49.70
C LYS A 847 1.21 -18.90 -50.99
N ASP A 848 2.20 -18.84 -51.88
CA ASP A 848 2.07 -18.31 -53.24
C ASP A 848 1.48 -16.88 -53.30
N GLY A 849 1.77 -16.02 -52.32
CA GLY A 849 1.28 -14.63 -52.24
C GLY A 849 -0.09 -14.47 -51.57
N PHE A 850 -0.59 -15.54 -50.93
CA PHE A 850 -1.87 -15.54 -50.21
C PHE A 850 -1.67 -15.90 -48.74
N LEU A 851 -2.38 -15.19 -47.87
CA LEU A 851 -2.48 -15.48 -46.44
C LEU A 851 -3.71 -16.35 -46.17
N PHE A 852 -3.54 -17.33 -45.28
CA PHE A 852 -4.57 -18.27 -44.86
C PHE A 852 -4.65 -18.37 -43.33
N CYS A 853 -5.83 -18.71 -42.83
CA CYS A 853 -6.03 -19.18 -41.47
C CYS A 853 -7.00 -20.37 -41.50
N ASP A 854 -6.49 -21.56 -41.19
CA ASP A 854 -7.27 -22.80 -41.19
C ASP A 854 -7.83 -23.16 -39.81
N SER A 855 -7.49 -22.39 -38.78
CA SER A 855 -7.96 -22.64 -37.42
C SER A 855 -9.30 -21.95 -37.17
N GLU A 856 -10.35 -22.76 -36.98
CA GLU A 856 -11.73 -22.29 -36.78
C GLU A 856 -11.94 -21.56 -35.44
N ASN A 857 -11.03 -21.71 -34.48
CA ASN A 857 -11.13 -21.12 -33.15
C ASN A 857 -10.21 -19.92 -32.94
N VAL A 858 -9.62 -19.38 -34.01
CA VAL A 858 -8.73 -18.22 -33.93
C VAL A 858 -9.48 -16.97 -34.29
N THR A 859 -9.46 -16.01 -33.38
CA THR A 859 -9.84 -14.62 -33.64
C THR A 859 -8.75 -13.69 -33.11
N GLY A 860 -8.68 -12.47 -33.66
CA GLY A 860 -7.75 -11.45 -33.17
C GLY A 860 -7.11 -10.62 -34.27
N ARG A 861 -6.11 -9.83 -33.87
CA ARG A 861 -5.30 -8.99 -34.76
C ARG A 861 -3.89 -9.56 -34.87
N PHE A 862 -3.38 -9.56 -36.09
CA PHE A 862 -2.07 -10.04 -36.48
C PHE A 862 -1.38 -9.00 -37.34
N LEU A 863 -0.07 -9.12 -37.48
CA LEU A 863 0.70 -8.27 -38.38
C LEU A 863 1.60 -9.16 -39.23
N VAL A 864 1.46 -9.01 -40.55
CA VAL A 864 2.44 -9.55 -41.51
C VAL A 864 3.40 -8.43 -41.87
N LEU A 865 4.70 -8.65 -41.67
CA LEU A 865 5.74 -7.70 -42.03
C LEU A 865 6.50 -8.20 -43.25
N GLY A 866 6.71 -7.38 -44.25
CA GLY A 866 7.55 -7.73 -45.40
C GLY A 866 8.13 -6.50 -46.07
N ARG A 867 8.69 -6.68 -47.26
CA ARG A 867 9.22 -5.59 -48.08
C ARG A 867 8.34 -5.30 -49.28
N GLN A 868 8.29 -4.05 -49.71
CA GLN A 868 7.74 -3.66 -51.00
C GLN A 868 8.59 -2.54 -51.58
N ASN A 869 9.13 -2.72 -52.78
CA ASN A 869 10.02 -1.74 -53.42
C ASN A 869 11.21 -1.32 -52.51
N GLY A 870 11.78 -2.28 -51.77
CA GLY A 870 12.90 -2.05 -50.86
C GLY A 870 12.55 -1.39 -49.51
N ARG A 871 11.29 -1.03 -49.23
CA ARG A 871 10.85 -0.46 -47.94
C ARG A 871 10.10 -1.48 -47.09
N TRP A 872 10.14 -1.33 -45.77
CA TRP A 872 9.32 -2.14 -44.87
C TRP A 872 7.85 -1.76 -45.00
N VAL A 873 7.00 -2.79 -45.13
CA VAL A 873 5.55 -2.65 -45.16
C VAL A 873 4.94 -3.60 -44.14
N GLY A 874 4.10 -3.06 -43.25
CA GLY A 874 3.30 -3.83 -42.31
C GLY A 874 1.87 -3.96 -42.83
N CYS A 875 1.35 -5.18 -42.89
CA CYS A 875 -0.03 -5.48 -43.25
C CYS A 875 -0.77 -6.01 -42.00
N PRO A 876 -1.55 -5.16 -41.31
CA PRO A 876 -2.39 -5.60 -40.20
C PRO A 876 -3.52 -6.48 -40.74
N VAL A 877 -3.71 -7.66 -40.14
CA VAL A 877 -4.75 -8.62 -40.51
C VAL A 877 -5.64 -8.90 -39.31
N LYS A 878 -6.93 -8.63 -39.42
CA LYS A 878 -7.95 -8.99 -38.45
C LYS A 878 -8.63 -10.28 -38.86
N ILE A 879 -8.65 -11.26 -37.97
CA ILE A 879 -9.42 -12.50 -38.10
C ILE A 879 -10.62 -12.37 -37.14
N PRO A 880 -11.80 -11.96 -37.63
CA PRO A 880 -12.99 -11.88 -36.78
C PRO A 880 -13.65 -13.26 -36.64
N GLY A 881 -14.47 -13.41 -35.59
CA GLY A 881 -15.39 -14.55 -35.52
C GLY A 881 -16.41 -14.46 -36.64
N ALA A 882 -16.81 -15.58 -37.26
CA ALA A 882 -17.79 -15.57 -38.35
C ALA A 882 -19.14 -14.96 -37.91
N LEU A 883 -19.56 -15.33 -36.70
CA LEU A 883 -20.63 -14.71 -35.94
C LEU A 883 -20.03 -14.26 -34.61
N GLU A 884 -20.31 -13.04 -34.17
CA GLU A 884 -19.84 -12.49 -32.89
C GLU A 884 -21.05 -12.10 -32.04
N LEU A 885 -21.11 -12.60 -30.81
CA LEU A 885 -22.17 -12.26 -29.86
C LEU A 885 -21.68 -11.14 -28.94
N SER A 886 -22.55 -10.18 -28.64
CA SER A 886 -22.30 -9.11 -27.68
C SER A 886 -23.54 -8.83 -26.84
N ASP A 887 -23.37 -8.03 -25.78
CA ASP A 887 -24.50 -7.53 -24.96
C ASP A 887 -25.37 -8.63 -24.33
N LEU A 888 -24.82 -9.82 -24.04
CA LEU A 888 -25.56 -10.91 -23.40
C LEU A 888 -26.07 -10.48 -22.02
N ARG A 889 -27.39 -10.53 -21.83
CA ARG A 889 -28.07 -10.17 -20.57
C ARG A 889 -29.21 -11.12 -20.29
N LEU A 890 -29.24 -11.64 -19.08
CA LEU A 890 -30.42 -12.30 -18.53
C LEU A 890 -31.40 -11.24 -18.01
N ILE A 891 -32.62 -11.26 -18.50
CA ILE A 891 -33.71 -10.38 -18.10
C ILE A 891 -34.80 -11.25 -17.47
N TRP A 892 -35.23 -10.89 -16.25
CA TRP A 892 -36.33 -11.56 -15.58
C TRP A 892 -37.22 -10.56 -14.84
N GLN A 893 -38.28 -10.11 -15.50
CA GLN A 893 -39.24 -9.17 -14.93
C GLN A 893 -40.32 -9.90 -14.12
N SER A 894 -40.91 -9.20 -13.14
CA SER A 894 -41.94 -9.80 -12.30
C SER A 894 -43.19 -10.12 -13.13
N GLY A 895 -43.51 -11.41 -13.25
CA GLY A 895 -44.69 -11.90 -13.97
C GLY A 895 -44.41 -12.42 -15.38
N GLU A 896 -43.17 -12.34 -15.86
CA GLU A 896 -42.75 -12.82 -17.18
C GLU A 896 -41.79 -14.01 -17.09
N ALA A 897 -41.71 -14.80 -18.17
CA ALA A 897 -40.69 -15.84 -18.29
C ALA A 897 -39.30 -15.20 -18.45
N PRO A 898 -38.26 -15.76 -17.83
CA PRO A 898 -36.90 -15.26 -18.00
C PRO A 898 -36.45 -15.36 -19.46
N GLU A 899 -35.69 -14.38 -19.92
CA GLU A 899 -35.15 -14.35 -21.29
C GLU A 899 -33.69 -13.89 -21.31
N VAL A 900 -32.93 -14.41 -22.27
CA VAL A 900 -31.58 -13.92 -22.57
C VAL A 900 -31.66 -13.05 -23.82
N GLN A 901 -31.31 -11.77 -23.67
CA GLN A 901 -31.18 -10.83 -24.78
C GLN A 901 -29.70 -10.66 -25.12
N PHE A 902 -29.39 -10.54 -26.42
CA PHE A 902 -28.02 -10.35 -26.90
C PHE A 902 -28.03 -9.79 -28.32
N SER A 903 -26.89 -9.30 -28.78
CA SER A 903 -26.69 -8.87 -30.18
C SER A 903 -25.85 -9.90 -30.91
N CYS A 904 -26.17 -10.18 -32.18
CA CYS A 904 -25.36 -11.02 -33.04
C CYS A 904 -24.88 -10.21 -34.25
N ARG A 905 -23.56 -10.13 -34.45
CA ARG A 905 -22.95 -9.53 -35.63
C ARG A 905 -22.45 -10.61 -36.58
N SER A 906 -22.83 -10.52 -37.86
CA SER A 906 -22.28 -11.39 -38.90
C SER A 906 -21.07 -10.75 -39.56
N ASN A 907 -19.91 -11.42 -39.51
CA ASN A 907 -18.73 -11.00 -40.28
C ASN A 907 -18.65 -11.70 -41.63
N LEU A 908 -19.64 -12.49 -42.04
CA LEU A 908 -19.67 -13.20 -43.32
C LEU A 908 -20.01 -12.25 -44.48
N ASP A 909 -19.53 -12.57 -45.68
CA ASP A 909 -19.73 -11.74 -46.89
C ASP A 909 -21.12 -11.91 -47.53
N VAL A 910 -21.97 -12.77 -46.97
CA VAL A 910 -23.31 -13.06 -47.47
C VAL A 910 -24.31 -13.10 -46.31
N SER A 911 -25.56 -12.73 -46.57
CA SER A 911 -26.64 -12.93 -45.61
C SER A 911 -26.81 -14.43 -45.35
N VAL A 912 -26.88 -14.78 -44.08
CA VAL A 912 -27.07 -16.16 -43.66
C VAL A 912 -28.25 -16.27 -42.72
N GLU A 913 -28.99 -17.36 -42.87
CA GLU A 913 -29.95 -17.77 -41.86
C GLU A 913 -29.17 -18.28 -40.64
N ILE A 914 -29.56 -17.78 -39.47
CA ILE A 914 -29.02 -18.17 -38.16
C ILE A 914 -30.11 -18.78 -37.31
N THR A 915 -29.78 -19.89 -36.65
CA THR A 915 -30.64 -20.54 -35.67
C THR A 915 -30.10 -20.25 -34.28
N ILE A 916 -30.94 -19.67 -33.44
CA ILE A 916 -30.64 -19.46 -32.02
C ILE A 916 -31.18 -20.66 -31.26
N HIS A 917 -30.34 -21.31 -30.46
CA HIS A 917 -30.80 -22.33 -29.55
C HIS A 917 -29.93 -22.36 -28.30
N GLY A 918 -30.40 -23.03 -27.27
CA GLY A 918 -29.71 -23.13 -26.01
C GLY A 918 -29.78 -24.53 -25.43
N GLU A 919 -28.76 -24.91 -24.68
CA GLU A 919 -28.78 -26.12 -23.86
C GLU A 919 -28.68 -25.73 -22.40
N LEU A 920 -29.67 -26.13 -21.59
CA LEU A 920 -29.69 -25.89 -20.14
C LEU A 920 -30.17 -27.17 -19.44
N ASN A 921 -29.34 -27.74 -18.56
CA ASN A 921 -29.63 -28.98 -17.83
C ASN A 921 -30.07 -30.15 -18.73
N GLY A 922 -29.45 -30.30 -19.91
CA GLY A 922 -29.84 -31.31 -20.89
C GLY A 922 -31.17 -31.05 -21.61
N CYS A 923 -31.86 -29.96 -21.28
CA CYS A 923 -33.03 -29.48 -22.02
C CYS A 923 -32.58 -28.60 -23.19
N GLN A 924 -33.11 -28.88 -24.37
CA GLN A 924 -32.89 -28.07 -25.57
C GLN A 924 -33.94 -26.96 -25.63
N LEU A 925 -33.47 -25.72 -25.78
CA LEU A 925 -34.26 -24.51 -25.91
C LEU A 925 -34.17 -24.05 -27.36
N ALA A 926 -35.32 -23.85 -28.00
CA ALA A 926 -35.38 -23.31 -29.35
C ALA A 926 -35.65 -21.80 -29.30
N GLY A 927 -34.81 -21.03 -29.97
CA GLY A 927 -35.04 -19.61 -30.22
C GLY A 927 -35.62 -19.35 -31.60
N ASP A 928 -35.82 -18.07 -31.91
CA ASP A 928 -36.33 -17.62 -33.20
C ASP A 928 -35.27 -17.79 -34.30
N LEU A 929 -35.73 -18.18 -35.50
CA LEU A 929 -34.92 -18.15 -36.72
C LEU A 929 -34.77 -16.69 -37.17
N GLN A 930 -33.55 -16.28 -37.48
CA GLN A 930 -33.29 -14.91 -37.93
C GLN A 930 -32.34 -14.88 -39.12
N THR A 931 -32.32 -13.77 -39.86
CA THR A 931 -31.36 -13.55 -40.96
C THR A 931 -30.29 -12.57 -40.49
N ALA A 932 -29.05 -13.04 -40.41
CA ALA A 932 -27.90 -12.20 -40.11
C ALA A 932 -27.34 -11.62 -41.41
N VAL A 933 -27.33 -10.29 -41.51
CA VAL A 933 -26.85 -9.54 -42.67
C VAL A 933 -25.37 -9.19 -42.49
N PRO A 934 -24.53 -9.21 -43.55
CA PRO A 934 -23.12 -8.87 -43.47
C PRO A 934 -22.84 -7.54 -42.76
N ASP A 935 -21.90 -7.58 -41.82
CA ASP A 935 -21.38 -6.48 -41.02
C ASP A 935 -22.41 -5.72 -40.14
N GLU A 936 -23.68 -6.13 -40.14
CA GLU A 936 -24.75 -5.63 -39.27
C GLU A 936 -24.82 -6.40 -37.95
N SER A 937 -25.23 -5.71 -36.89
CA SER A 937 -25.55 -6.31 -35.59
C SER A 937 -27.05 -6.34 -35.40
N ILE A 938 -27.61 -7.53 -35.21
CA ILE A 938 -29.05 -7.74 -35.03
C ILE A 938 -29.37 -8.15 -33.59
N PRO A 939 -30.48 -7.65 -33.01
CA PRO A 939 -30.91 -8.05 -31.68
C PRO A 939 -31.53 -9.44 -31.70
N CYS A 940 -31.08 -10.29 -30.80
CA CYS A 940 -31.49 -11.67 -30.64
C CYS A 940 -32.01 -11.92 -29.22
N ARG A 941 -32.91 -12.91 -29.08
CA ARG A 941 -33.44 -13.32 -27.78
C ARG A 941 -33.63 -14.84 -27.71
N LEU A 942 -33.52 -15.38 -26.51
CA LEU A 942 -33.88 -16.76 -26.18
C LEU A 942 -34.70 -16.78 -24.89
N THR A 943 -35.98 -17.13 -24.99
CA THR A 943 -36.86 -17.30 -23.82
C THR A 943 -36.60 -18.63 -23.13
N ILE A 944 -36.56 -18.61 -21.79
CA ILE A 944 -36.30 -19.79 -20.98
C ILE A 944 -37.56 -20.10 -20.18
N PRO A 945 -38.16 -21.29 -20.34
CA PRO A 945 -39.32 -21.67 -19.55
C PRO A 945 -38.99 -21.65 -18.05
N GLU A 946 -39.85 -21.02 -17.24
CA GLU A 946 -39.60 -20.79 -15.80
C GLU A 946 -39.32 -22.11 -15.05
N HIS A 947 -39.98 -23.22 -15.40
CA HIS A 947 -39.75 -24.52 -14.79
C HIS A 947 -38.37 -25.14 -15.12
N ILE A 948 -37.78 -24.78 -16.26
CA ILE A 948 -36.41 -25.18 -16.65
C ILE A 948 -35.41 -24.27 -15.95
N ALA A 949 -35.67 -22.95 -15.95
CA ALA A 949 -34.82 -21.95 -15.32
C ALA A 949 -34.76 -22.09 -13.78
N ALA A 950 -35.84 -22.56 -13.15
CA ALA A 950 -35.94 -22.81 -11.71
C ALA A 950 -34.99 -23.90 -11.19
N ASN A 951 -34.35 -24.68 -12.08
CA ASN A 951 -33.36 -25.68 -11.71
C ASN A 951 -31.92 -25.16 -11.76
N GLY A 952 -31.71 -23.89 -12.14
CA GLY A 952 -30.38 -23.31 -12.28
C GLY A 952 -29.58 -23.92 -13.43
N GLY A 953 -28.29 -23.62 -13.56
CA GLY A 953 -27.38 -24.28 -14.50
C GLY A 953 -26.71 -23.35 -15.51
N THR A 954 -25.73 -23.84 -16.25
CA THR A 954 -25.04 -23.07 -17.29
C THR A 954 -25.78 -23.24 -18.62
N LEU A 955 -26.39 -22.17 -19.13
CA LEU A 955 -26.88 -22.12 -20.50
C LEU A 955 -25.70 -22.03 -21.44
N LYS A 956 -25.58 -23.00 -22.34
CA LYS A 956 -24.78 -22.85 -23.56
C LYS A 956 -25.69 -22.28 -24.63
N LEU A 957 -25.45 -21.03 -25.02
CA LEU A 957 -26.15 -20.35 -26.09
C LEU A 957 -25.40 -20.60 -27.40
N PHE A 958 -26.11 -21.11 -28.39
CA PHE A 958 -25.58 -21.38 -29.72
C PHE A 958 -26.30 -20.48 -30.73
N VAL A 959 -25.50 -19.80 -31.54
CA VAL A 959 -25.97 -19.16 -32.76
C VAL A 959 -25.25 -19.79 -33.92
N GLU A 960 -26.00 -20.55 -34.73
CA GLU A 960 -25.43 -21.38 -35.76
C GLU A 960 -25.96 -21.02 -37.14
N SER A 961 -25.09 -21.10 -38.15
CA SER A 961 -25.50 -21.04 -39.54
C SER A 961 -25.32 -22.40 -40.23
N ALA A 962 -26.44 -23.02 -40.59
CA ALA A 962 -26.47 -24.33 -41.25
C ALA A 962 -25.79 -24.34 -42.64
N THR A 963 -25.76 -23.19 -43.33
CA THR A 963 -25.21 -23.06 -44.68
C THR A 963 -23.68 -22.94 -44.72
N ARG A 964 -23.04 -22.55 -43.60
CA ARG A 964 -21.58 -22.33 -43.54
C ARG A 964 -20.86 -23.14 -42.44
N ARG A 965 -21.57 -23.93 -41.62
CA ARG A 965 -21.02 -24.66 -40.45
C ARG A 965 -20.18 -23.74 -39.55
N ARG A 966 -20.71 -22.57 -39.24
CA ARG A 966 -20.09 -21.60 -38.33
C ARG A 966 -21.02 -21.42 -37.13
N SER A 967 -20.47 -21.50 -35.93
CA SER A 967 -21.20 -21.28 -34.68
C SER A 967 -20.50 -20.20 -33.85
N ALA A 968 -21.30 -19.35 -33.22
CA ALA A 968 -20.87 -18.62 -32.04
C ALA A 968 -21.47 -19.33 -30.83
N VAL A 969 -20.64 -19.58 -29.83
CA VAL A 969 -21.07 -20.22 -28.59
C VAL A 969 -20.68 -19.32 -27.45
N GLU A 970 -21.65 -18.96 -26.63
CA GLU A 970 -21.44 -18.25 -25.39
C GLU A 970 -22.06 -19.05 -24.25
N THR A 971 -21.51 -18.88 -23.04
CA THR A 971 -22.02 -19.54 -21.85
C THR A 971 -22.48 -18.52 -20.82
N LEU A 972 -23.68 -18.73 -20.30
CA LEU A 972 -24.27 -17.87 -19.28
C LEU A 972 -24.74 -18.75 -18.12
N ASP A 973 -24.30 -18.45 -16.90
CA ASP A 973 -24.85 -19.12 -15.72
C ASP A 973 -26.26 -18.57 -15.45
N ILE A 974 -27.25 -19.45 -15.58
CA ILE A 974 -28.68 -19.17 -15.40
C ILE A 974 -29.13 -19.88 -14.14
N ALA A 975 -28.79 -19.29 -13.00
CA ALA A 975 -29.44 -19.65 -11.76
C ALA A 975 -30.27 -18.47 -11.26
N LEU A 976 -31.58 -18.73 -11.20
CA LEU A 976 -32.60 -17.78 -10.83
C LEU A 976 -33.01 -18.07 -9.40
N LEU A 977 -32.62 -17.19 -8.48
CA LEU A 977 -33.14 -17.18 -7.13
C LEU A 977 -34.01 -15.94 -6.97
N ALA A 978 -35.22 -16.10 -6.43
CA ALA A 978 -36.16 -14.99 -6.25
C ALA A 978 -36.51 -14.80 -4.78
N ALA A 979 -36.46 -13.58 -4.28
CA ALA A 979 -37.06 -13.22 -3.01
C ALA A 979 -38.44 -12.63 -3.26
N LEU A 980 -39.50 -13.20 -2.68
CA LEU A 980 -40.85 -12.65 -2.81
C LEU A 980 -41.07 -11.50 -1.82
N ARG A 981 -41.79 -10.45 -2.23
CA ARG A 981 -42.12 -9.33 -1.35
C ARG A 981 -43.17 -9.70 -0.29
N GLN A 982 -42.94 -9.27 0.94
CA GLN A 982 -43.91 -9.28 2.03
C GLN A 982 -44.24 -7.84 2.44
N SER A 983 -45.51 -7.56 2.73
CA SER A 983 -45.98 -6.21 3.06
C SER A 983 -45.84 -5.83 4.54
N GLY A 984 -45.66 -6.81 5.45
CA GLY A 984 -45.58 -6.62 6.89
C GLY A 984 -44.17 -6.81 7.48
N GLU A 985 -44.02 -6.54 8.78
CA GLU A 985 -42.76 -6.75 9.52
C GLU A 985 -42.52 -8.20 9.94
N THR A 986 -43.56 -9.04 9.90
CA THR A 986 -43.49 -10.48 10.17
C THR A 986 -43.50 -11.27 8.87
N VAL A 987 -42.63 -12.27 8.76
CA VAL A 987 -42.52 -13.12 7.57
C VAL A 987 -43.48 -14.30 7.67
N ASP A 988 -44.35 -14.48 6.67
CA ASP A 988 -45.16 -15.69 6.51
C ASP A 988 -44.43 -16.70 5.61
N TRP A 989 -43.64 -17.58 6.23
CA TRP A 989 -42.89 -18.63 5.53
C TRP A 989 -43.78 -19.65 4.80
N SER A 990 -45.08 -19.75 5.10
CA SER A 990 -45.98 -20.68 4.39
C SER A 990 -46.28 -20.22 2.97
N SER A 991 -46.15 -18.91 2.71
CA SER A 991 -46.38 -18.28 1.40
C SER A 991 -45.12 -18.23 0.51
N VAL A 992 -43.95 -18.57 1.06
CA VAL A 992 -42.66 -18.45 0.35
C VAL A 992 -42.26 -19.80 -0.27
N PRO A 993 -41.96 -19.88 -1.58
CA PRO A 993 -41.54 -21.11 -2.22
C PRO A 993 -40.26 -21.71 -1.61
N ILE A 994 -40.21 -23.04 -1.55
CA ILE A 994 -39.04 -23.79 -1.10
C ILE A 994 -38.12 -24.07 -2.28
N PHE A 995 -36.87 -23.63 -2.18
CA PHE A 995 -35.79 -23.93 -3.10
C PHE A 995 -34.86 -25.01 -2.50
N SER A 996 -34.59 -26.09 -3.23
CA SER A 996 -33.67 -27.15 -2.77
C SER A 996 -32.21 -26.79 -3.10
N TRP A 997 -31.33 -26.79 -2.10
CA TRP A 997 -29.89 -26.54 -2.26
C TRP A 997 -29.20 -27.64 -3.03
N ASN A 998 -29.76 -28.85 -2.98
CA ASN A 998 -29.28 -30.03 -3.70
C ASN A 998 -29.37 -29.86 -5.23
N LYS A 999 -30.00 -28.78 -5.72
CA LYS A 999 -29.97 -28.38 -7.14
C LYS A 999 -28.59 -27.89 -7.60
N PHE A 1000 -27.71 -27.50 -6.67
CA PHE A 1000 -26.36 -27.06 -6.99
C PHE A 1000 -25.31 -28.12 -6.62
N PRO A 1001 -24.15 -28.15 -7.31
CA PRO A 1001 -23.10 -29.11 -7.01
C PRO A 1001 -22.51 -28.85 -5.62
N GLY A 1002 -22.34 -29.91 -4.82
CA GLY A 1002 -21.60 -29.84 -3.56
C GLY A 1002 -20.11 -29.49 -3.76
N PHE A 1003 -19.40 -29.29 -2.65
CA PHE A 1003 -17.96 -29.04 -2.64
C PHE A 1003 -17.26 -29.87 -1.57
N THR A 1004 -15.96 -30.09 -1.77
CA THR A 1004 -15.01 -30.63 -0.80
C THR A 1004 -13.80 -29.70 -0.74
N GLU A 1005 -12.88 -29.93 0.21
CA GLU A 1005 -11.60 -29.19 0.29
C GLU A 1005 -10.70 -29.36 -0.96
N LYS A 1006 -10.89 -30.39 -1.78
CA LYS A 1006 -10.11 -30.64 -2.99
C LYS A 1006 -10.92 -30.32 -4.25
N GLU A 1007 -10.49 -29.30 -4.98
CA GLU A 1007 -11.20 -28.68 -6.11
C GLU A 1007 -11.62 -29.65 -7.25
N ASN A 1008 -10.95 -30.80 -7.39
CA ASN A 1008 -11.17 -31.77 -8.48
C ASN A 1008 -12.06 -32.97 -8.09
N GLU A 1009 -12.53 -33.06 -6.85
CA GLU A 1009 -13.38 -34.17 -6.39
C GLU A 1009 -14.85 -33.71 -6.35
N VAL A 1010 -15.59 -33.92 -7.45
CA VAL A 1010 -17.05 -33.86 -7.44
C VAL A 1010 -17.55 -35.17 -6.83
N ALA A 1011 -17.79 -35.18 -5.51
CA ALA A 1011 -18.43 -36.33 -4.88
C ALA A 1011 -19.93 -36.35 -5.22
N ALA A 1012 -20.45 -37.52 -5.58
CA ALA A 1012 -21.89 -37.76 -5.55
C ALA A 1012 -22.33 -37.65 -4.09
N PHE A 1013 -23.00 -36.56 -3.75
CA PHE A 1013 -23.42 -36.26 -2.39
C PHE A 1013 -24.66 -37.12 -2.05
N ASP A 1014 -24.63 -37.89 -0.97
CA ASP A 1014 -25.82 -38.57 -0.49
C ASP A 1014 -26.72 -37.55 0.21
N ALA A 1015 -27.89 -37.26 -0.35
CA ALA A 1015 -28.86 -36.35 0.27
C ALA A 1015 -29.37 -36.83 1.64
N ASN A 1016 -29.04 -38.07 2.04
CA ASN A 1016 -29.27 -38.59 3.39
C ASN A 1016 -28.21 -38.19 4.42
N GLU A 1017 -27.01 -37.83 3.98
CA GLU A 1017 -25.90 -37.36 4.81
C GLU A 1017 -26.10 -35.87 5.13
N CYS A 1018 -26.13 -35.03 4.10
CA CYS A 1018 -26.38 -33.61 4.27
C CYS A 1018 -27.25 -33.04 3.13
N SER A 1019 -28.27 -32.25 3.49
CA SER A 1019 -29.13 -31.59 2.50
C SER A 1019 -29.70 -30.28 3.03
N GLY A 1020 -29.94 -29.33 2.13
CA GLY A 1020 -30.46 -28.01 2.49
C GLY A 1020 -31.67 -27.60 1.65
N THR A 1021 -32.58 -26.85 2.25
CA THR A 1021 -33.60 -26.08 1.54
C THR A 1021 -33.58 -24.63 1.99
N LEU A 1022 -33.99 -23.73 1.10
CA LEU A 1022 -34.02 -22.28 1.32
C LEU A 1022 -35.31 -21.67 0.84
N GLN A 1023 -35.83 -20.78 1.66
CA GLN A 1023 -36.90 -19.88 1.31
C GLN A 1023 -36.33 -18.46 1.38
N THR A 1024 -36.60 -17.67 0.35
CA THR A 1024 -36.05 -16.30 0.17
C THR A 1024 -37.20 -15.31 0.05
N THR A 1025 -37.18 -14.27 0.87
CA THR A 1025 -38.22 -13.22 0.87
C THR A 1025 -37.63 -11.90 1.35
N TYR A 1026 -38.32 -10.80 1.12
CA TYR A 1026 -37.88 -9.49 1.58
C TYR A 1026 -39.07 -8.65 2.05
N SER A 1027 -38.81 -7.76 3.00
CA SER A 1027 -39.83 -6.94 3.65
C SER A 1027 -39.23 -5.59 4.07
N PRO A 1028 -40.03 -4.66 4.63
CA PRO A 1028 -39.49 -3.42 5.16
C PRO A 1028 -38.38 -3.61 6.21
N VAL A 1029 -38.37 -4.74 6.94
CA VAL A 1029 -37.36 -5.00 7.99
C VAL A 1029 -36.04 -5.56 7.47
N GLY A 1030 -36.00 -6.09 6.25
CA GLY A 1030 -34.76 -6.62 5.67
C GLY A 1030 -34.96 -7.70 4.62
N LEU A 1031 -33.84 -8.30 4.22
CA LEU A 1031 -33.76 -9.50 3.38
C LEU A 1031 -33.80 -10.74 4.29
N CYS A 1032 -34.72 -11.65 4.02
CA CYS A 1032 -35.07 -12.73 4.94
C CYS A 1032 -34.81 -14.09 4.29
N PHE A 1033 -34.23 -15.00 5.07
CA PHE A 1033 -33.96 -16.38 4.65
C PHE A 1033 -34.49 -17.36 5.68
N ARG A 1034 -35.05 -18.48 5.22
CA ARG A 1034 -35.28 -19.65 6.05
C ARG A 1034 -34.55 -20.82 5.44
N VAL A 1035 -33.62 -21.40 6.19
CA VAL A 1035 -32.79 -22.52 5.76
C VAL A 1035 -33.10 -23.72 6.64
N VAL A 1036 -33.51 -24.82 6.03
CA VAL A 1036 -33.72 -26.10 6.72
C VAL A 1036 -32.67 -27.07 6.21
N ILE A 1037 -31.80 -27.52 7.11
CA ILE A 1037 -30.66 -28.38 6.81
C ILE A 1037 -30.88 -29.70 7.52
N ARG A 1038 -30.81 -30.81 6.80
CA ARG A 1038 -30.67 -32.13 7.40
C ARG A 1038 -29.19 -32.43 7.53
N ASP A 1039 -28.77 -32.69 8.75
CA ASP A 1039 -27.40 -33.03 9.13
C ASP A 1039 -27.51 -33.82 10.45
N ASP A 1040 -26.91 -35.01 10.51
CA ASP A 1040 -27.01 -35.88 11.67
C ASP A 1040 -26.14 -35.41 12.85
N GLN A 1041 -25.09 -34.62 12.63
CA GLN A 1041 -24.14 -34.16 13.64
C GLN A 1041 -23.76 -32.66 13.56
N HIS A 1042 -24.63 -31.76 14.04
CA HIS A 1042 -24.23 -30.33 14.14
C HIS A 1042 -23.18 -30.10 15.21
N CYS A 1043 -21.96 -29.79 14.78
CA CYS A 1043 -20.80 -29.50 15.60
C CYS A 1043 -20.05 -28.26 15.09
N ASN A 1044 -20.11 -27.18 15.88
CA ASN A 1044 -19.22 -26.04 15.69
C ASN A 1044 -18.64 -25.60 17.04
N ASP A 1045 -17.33 -25.76 17.22
CA ASP A 1045 -16.56 -25.33 18.39
C ASP A 1045 -15.46 -24.32 18.06
N LYS A 1046 -15.47 -23.78 16.85
CA LYS A 1046 -14.51 -22.77 16.41
C LYS A 1046 -14.73 -21.42 17.07
N SER A 1047 -13.69 -20.61 17.02
CA SER A 1047 -13.76 -19.19 17.37
C SER A 1047 -14.71 -18.45 16.41
N GLU A 1048 -15.26 -17.29 16.82
CA GLU A 1048 -16.27 -16.55 16.05
C GLU A 1048 -15.81 -16.24 14.60
N SER A 1049 -14.53 -15.95 14.40
CA SER A 1049 -13.92 -15.70 13.06
C SER A 1049 -13.59 -16.96 12.27
N GLU A 1050 -13.76 -18.15 12.84
CA GLU A 1050 -13.38 -19.44 12.25
C GLU A 1050 -14.56 -20.40 12.11
N ILE A 1051 -15.78 -19.95 12.45
CA ILE A 1051 -17.00 -20.78 12.37
C ILE A 1051 -17.23 -21.39 10.98
N TRP A 1052 -16.72 -20.76 9.92
CA TRP A 1052 -16.78 -21.29 8.54
C TRP A 1052 -16.01 -22.61 8.33
N GLN A 1053 -15.09 -22.97 9.23
CA GLN A 1053 -14.29 -24.20 9.14
C GLN A 1053 -15.05 -25.46 9.59
N GLN A 1054 -16.25 -25.32 10.15
CA GLN A 1054 -17.12 -26.38 10.67
C GLN A 1054 -18.58 -26.03 10.30
N ASP A 1055 -19.55 -26.74 10.89
CA ASP A 1055 -20.96 -26.66 10.51
C ASP A 1055 -21.49 -25.25 10.61
N SER A 1056 -21.78 -24.65 9.48
CA SER A 1056 -22.11 -23.24 9.38
C SER A 1056 -22.74 -22.89 8.04
N LEU A 1057 -23.47 -21.79 8.02
CA LEU A 1057 -23.90 -21.13 6.81
C LEU A 1057 -22.98 -19.97 6.49
N GLN A 1058 -22.65 -19.76 5.23
CA GLN A 1058 -22.06 -18.51 4.75
C GLN A 1058 -22.99 -17.86 3.72
N PHE A 1059 -23.08 -16.54 3.74
CA PHE A 1059 -23.84 -15.74 2.78
C PHE A 1059 -22.95 -14.61 2.28
N ALA A 1060 -22.96 -14.37 0.98
CA ALA A 1060 -22.30 -13.22 0.40
C ALA A 1060 -23.28 -12.40 -0.45
N PHE A 1061 -23.12 -11.08 -0.38
CA PHE A 1061 -24.01 -10.11 -0.98
C PHE A 1061 -23.24 -9.07 -1.78
N ASP A 1062 -23.82 -8.65 -2.90
CA ASP A 1062 -23.44 -7.47 -3.65
C ASP A 1062 -24.71 -6.66 -3.99
N PRO A 1063 -25.09 -5.65 -3.18
CA PRO A 1063 -26.23 -4.78 -3.46
C PRO A 1063 -26.02 -3.89 -4.71
N ASP A 1064 -24.82 -3.89 -5.30
CA ASP A 1064 -24.46 -3.10 -6.48
C ASP A 1064 -24.39 -3.94 -7.76
N SER A 1065 -24.93 -5.17 -7.78
CA SER A 1065 -24.77 -6.12 -8.90
C SER A 1065 -25.31 -5.65 -10.25
N ALA A 1066 -26.17 -4.63 -10.27
CA ALA A 1066 -26.64 -3.97 -11.49
C ALA A 1066 -25.64 -2.98 -12.09
N LYS A 1067 -24.65 -2.53 -11.31
CA LYS A 1067 -23.57 -1.65 -11.77
C LYS A 1067 -22.54 -2.47 -12.57
N PRO A 1068 -21.89 -1.88 -13.58
CA PRO A 1068 -20.73 -2.50 -14.18
C PRO A 1068 -19.57 -2.50 -13.16
N TRP A 1069 -18.81 -3.59 -13.13
CA TRP A 1069 -17.56 -3.65 -12.38
C TRP A 1069 -16.61 -2.58 -12.92
N GLU A 1070 -16.15 -1.70 -12.03
CA GLU A 1070 -15.22 -0.61 -12.32
C GLU A 1070 -13.82 -1.00 -11.84
N PRO A 1071 -12.91 -1.40 -12.75
CA PRO A 1071 -11.58 -1.84 -12.36
C PRO A 1071 -10.86 -0.76 -11.54
N ASN A 1072 -10.32 -1.14 -10.40
CA ASN A 1072 -9.46 -0.30 -9.56
C ASN A 1072 -10.20 0.90 -8.94
N ALA A 1073 -11.50 0.77 -8.68
CA ALA A 1073 -12.23 1.78 -7.92
C ALA A 1073 -11.63 1.92 -6.51
N GLN A 1074 -11.42 3.15 -6.07
CA GLN A 1074 -10.74 3.48 -4.81
C GLN A 1074 -11.52 3.01 -3.56
N PHE A 1075 -12.81 2.69 -3.69
CA PHE A 1075 -13.70 2.21 -2.63
C PHE A 1075 -14.68 1.17 -3.19
N GLY A 1076 -14.89 0.06 -2.48
CA GLY A 1076 -15.59 -1.12 -3.02
C GLY A 1076 -14.63 -2.08 -3.73
N LEU A 1077 -14.98 -3.35 -3.87
CA LEU A 1077 -14.23 -4.27 -4.72
C LEU A 1077 -14.58 -3.91 -6.17
N ASN A 1078 -13.71 -3.19 -6.87
CA ASN A 1078 -13.97 -2.70 -8.23
C ASN A 1078 -15.32 -1.94 -8.34
N GLY A 1079 -15.65 -1.13 -7.34
CA GLY A 1079 -16.84 -0.27 -7.32
C GLY A 1079 -18.09 -0.91 -6.69
N HIS A 1080 -17.99 -2.17 -6.25
CA HIS A 1080 -19.10 -2.92 -5.67
C HIS A 1080 -18.96 -3.10 -4.15
N ARG A 1081 -20.08 -2.97 -3.41
CA ARG A 1081 -20.14 -3.20 -1.95
C ARG A 1081 -20.29 -4.68 -1.62
N VAL A 1082 -19.21 -5.44 -1.73
CA VAL A 1082 -19.24 -6.87 -1.43
C VAL A 1082 -19.21 -7.13 0.08
N LEU A 1083 -20.12 -7.99 0.56
CA LEU A 1083 -20.28 -8.35 1.96
C LEU A 1083 -20.28 -9.88 2.11
N GLU A 1084 -19.60 -10.42 3.13
CA GLU A 1084 -19.62 -11.85 3.43
C GLU A 1084 -19.88 -12.11 4.92
N TYR A 1085 -20.85 -12.97 5.21
CA TYR A 1085 -21.30 -13.38 6.53
C TYR A 1085 -21.15 -14.87 6.72
N ALA A 1086 -20.86 -15.30 7.94
CA ALA A 1086 -20.98 -16.67 8.41
C ALA A 1086 -21.94 -16.72 9.61
N VAL A 1087 -22.73 -17.79 9.72
CA VAL A 1087 -23.70 -18.03 10.78
C VAL A 1087 -23.58 -19.45 11.27
N SER A 1088 -23.45 -19.66 12.58
CA SER A 1088 -23.47 -21.00 13.17
C SER A 1088 -24.03 -20.99 14.59
N SER A 1089 -24.54 -22.15 15.02
CA SER A 1089 -24.79 -22.45 16.43
C SER A 1089 -23.56 -23.14 17.01
N GLY A 1090 -22.97 -22.57 18.06
CA GLY A 1090 -21.88 -23.21 18.79
C GLY A 1090 -22.34 -24.42 19.61
N LYS A 1091 -21.39 -25.21 20.14
CA LYS A 1091 -21.65 -26.29 21.12
C LYS A 1091 -22.41 -25.82 22.37
N ASP A 1092 -22.26 -24.55 22.75
CA ASP A 1092 -22.97 -23.91 23.85
C ASP A 1092 -24.40 -23.46 23.49
N LYS A 1093 -24.86 -23.75 22.27
CA LYS A 1093 -26.12 -23.31 21.67
C LYS A 1093 -26.21 -21.79 21.46
N LYS A 1094 -25.11 -21.06 21.59
CA LYS A 1094 -25.06 -19.63 21.25
C LYS A 1094 -24.97 -19.49 19.74
N ILE A 1095 -25.85 -18.66 19.17
CA ILE A 1095 -25.77 -18.30 17.76
C ILE A 1095 -24.73 -17.20 17.57
N THR A 1096 -23.85 -17.40 16.59
CA THR A 1096 -22.84 -16.43 16.17
C THR A 1096 -23.11 -16.03 14.73
N VAL A 1097 -23.14 -14.72 14.47
CA VAL A 1097 -23.11 -14.14 13.13
C VAL A 1097 -21.81 -13.36 13.00
N TRP A 1098 -20.96 -13.76 12.07
CA TRP A 1098 -19.68 -13.11 11.81
C TRP A 1098 -19.66 -12.49 10.42
N ARG A 1099 -19.38 -11.19 10.29
CA ARG A 1099 -19.07 -10.58 9.00
C ARG A 1099 -17.58 -10.76 8.72
N HIS A 1100 -17.23 -11.64 7.78
CA HIS A 1100 -15.85 -11.85 7.35
C HIS A 1100 -15.30 -10.66 6.59
N THR A 1101 -16.06 -10.20 5.60
CA THR A 1101 -15.61 -9.22 4.64
C THR A 1101 -16.65 -8.13 4.46
N SER A 1102 -16.20 -6.89 4.39
CA SER A 1102 -17.01 -5.77 3.95
C SER A 1102 -16.19 -4.81 3.10
N TYR A 1103 -16.64 -4.61 1.86
CA TYR A 1103 -16.12 -3.57 0.98
C TYR A 1103 -17.05 -2.34 0.97
N ASP A 1104 -17.77 -2.11 2.07
CA ASP A 1104 -18.52 -0.87 2.32
C ASP A 1104 -17.76 -0.06 3.38
N PRO A 1105 -17.37 1.20 3.11
CA PRO A 1105 -16.61 2.01 4.05
C PRO A 1105 -17.35 2.33 5.37
N LEU A 1106 -18.66 2.12 5.42
CA LEU A 1106 -19.49 2.35 6.60
C LEU A 1106 -19.67 1.08 7.46
N LEU A 1107 -19.25 -0.09 6.98
CA LEU A 1107 -19.41 -1.37 7.66
C LEU A 1107 -18.04 -1.99 7.96
N LEU A 1108 -17.80 -2.34 9.22
CA LEU A 1108 -16.53 -2.95 9.64
C LEU A 1108 -16.43 -4.41 9.16
N ASP A 1109 -15.29 -4.83 8.62
CA ASP A 1109 -15.02 -6.24 8.34
C ASP A 1109 -14.54 -7.00 9.59
N ASN A 1110 -14.51 -8.33 9.50
CA ASN A 1110 -14.04 -9.24 10.54
C ASN A 1110 -14.57 -8.94 11.96
N VAL A 1111 -15.90 -8.83 12.10
CA VAL A 1111 -16.59 -8.53 13.36
C VAL A 1111 -17.87 -9.35 13.52
N SER A 1112 -18.31 -9.54 14.77
CA SER A 1112 -19.64 -10.05 15.09
C SER A 1112 -20.72 -9.03 14.67
N GLU A 1113 -21.77 -9.50 14.00
CA GLU A 1113 -22.87 -8.66 13.51
C GLU A 1113 -24.18 -9.03 14.22
N GLU A 1114 -24.38 -8.48 15.41
CA GLU A 1114 -25.54 -8.79 16.28
C GLU A 1114 -26.87 -8.24 15.75
N ARG A 1115 -26.85 -7.35 14.75
CA ARG A 1115 -28.05 -6.79 14.14
C ARG A 1115 -28.77 -7.77 13.21
N VAL A 1116 -28.05 -8.77 12.69
CA VAL A 1116 -28.67 -9.86 11.92
C VAL A 1116 -29.45 -10.72 12.90
N GLN A 1117 -30.76 -10.80 12.71
CA GLN A 1117 -31.63 -11.56 13.60
C GLN A 1117 -31.60 -13.02 13.17
N VAL A 1118 -31.34 -13.93 14.12
CA VAL A 1118 -31.29 -15.36 13.86
C VAL A 1118 -32.18 -16.09 14.87
N ASN A 1119 -33.17 -16.82 14.36
CA ASN A 1119 -33.89 -17.81 15.12
C ASN A 1119 -33.41 -19.20 14.68
N PHE A 1120 -32.88 -19.98 15.61
CA PHE A 1120 -32.33 -21.31 15.35
C PHE A 1120 -33.03 -22.37 16.18
N SER A 1121 -33.47 -23.44 15.54
CA SER A 1121 -33.95 -24.64 16.21
C SER A 1121 -33.35 -25.89 15.57
N ARG A 1122 -33.30 -26.99 16.34
CA ARG A 1122 -32.93 -28.30 15.83
C ARG A 1122 -34.03 -29.30 16.15
N GLU A 1123 -34.63 -29.87 15.12
CA GLU A 1123 -35.77 -30.79 15.23
C GLU A 1123 -35.52 -32.03 14.37
N GLN A 1124 -35.61 -33.22 14.96
CA GLN A 1124 -35.52 -34.51 14.24
C GLN A 1124 -34.28 -34.65 13.33
N GLY A 1125 -33.11 -34.15 13.76
CA GLY A 1125 -31.87 -34.19 12.95
C GLY A 1125 -31.84 -33.13 11.84
N CYS A 1126 -32.66 -32.09 11.92
CA CYS A 1126 -32.62 -30.94 11.03
C CYS A 1126 -32.31 -29.66 11.80
N SER A 1127 -31.33 -28.90 11.33
CA SER A 1127 -31.01 -27.53 11.77
C SER A 1127 -31.85 -26.53 10.96
N ILE A 1128 -32.65 -25.72 11.65
CA ILE A 1128 -33.55 -24.72 11.05
C ILE A 1128 -33.04 -23.33 11.43
N TYR A 1129 -32.70 -22.53 10.42
CA TYR A 1129 -32.30 -21.12 10.56
C TYR A 1129 -33.35 -20.22 9.94
N GLU A 1130 -33.86 -19.26 10.70
CA GLU A 1130 -34.62 -18.12 10.17
C GLU A 1130 -33.80 -16.86 10.41
N LEU A 1131 -33.40 -16.21 9.32
CA LEU A 1131 -32.44 -15.13 9.28
C LEU A 1131 -33.11 -13.87 8.73
N ILE A 1132 -32.92 -12.75 9.39
CA ILE A 1132 -33.27 -11.42 8.88
C ILE A 1132 -32.00 -10.60 8.83
N PHE A 1133 -31.60 -10.22 7.62
CA PHE A 1133 -30.54 -9.25 7.37
C PHE A 1133 -31.19 -7.87 7.19
N PRO A 1134 -31.11 -6.97 8.18
CA PRO A 1134 -31.56 -5.60 8.00
C PRO A 1134 -30.89 -4.96 6.79
N TRP A 1135 -31.60 -4.06 6.09
CA TRP A 1135 -31.06 -3.39 4.90
C TRP A 1135 -29.73 -2.69 5.18
N GLU A 1136 -29.56 -2.11 6.37
CA GLU A 1136 -28.32 -1.47 6.79
C GLU A 1136 -27.14 -2.43 6.95
N CYS A 1137 -27.39 -3.71 7.27
CA CYS A 1137 -26.34 -4.73 7.26
C CYS A 1137 -25.89 -5.02 5.81
N LEU A 1138 -26.76 -4.80 4.83
CA LEU A 1138 -26.43 -4.90 3.41
C LEU A 1138 -25.91 -3.59 2.81
N GLY A 1139 -25.60 -2.58 3.63
CA GLY A 1139 -25.16 -1.25 3.16
C GLY A 1139 -26.28 -0.42 2.53
N LEU A 1140 -27.55 -0.81 2.70
CA LEU A 1140 -28.71 -0.15 2.10
C LEU A 1140 -29.52 0.64 3.14
N ASN A 1141 -29.85 1.89 2.83
CA ASN A 1141 -30.62 2.74 3.74
C ASN A 1141 -32.13 2.53 3.65
N THR A 1142 -32.61 1.91 2.56
CA THR A 1142 -34.02 1.69 2.28
C THR A 1142 -34.22 0.36 1.57
N MET A 1143 -35.40 -0.23 1.72
CA MET A 1143 -35.82 -1.40 0.97
C MET A 1143 -35.75 -1.14 -0.55
N PRO A 1144 -35.10 -2.01 -1.35
CA PRO A 1144 -35.10 -1.90 -2.80
C PRO A 1144 -36.50 -2.02 -3.42
N ALA A 1145 -36.67 -1.46 -4.62
CA ALA A 1145 -37.93 -1.57 -5.36
C ALA A 1145 -38.13 -2.99 -5.93
N PRO A 1146 -39.38 -3.46 -6.11
CA PRO A 1146 -39.65 -4.70 -6.85
C PRO A 1146 -39.00 -4.67 -8.24
N GLY A 1147 -38.40 -5.79 -8.64
CA GLY A 1147 -37.58 -5.94 -9.84
C GLY A 1147 -36.09 -5.64 -9.66
N SER A 1148 -35.65 -5.17 -8.47
CA SER A 1148 -34.22 -4.98 -8.19
C SER A 1148 -33.48 -6.32 -8.07
N GLU A 1149 -32.17 -6.30 -8.32
CA GLU A 1149 -31.28 -7.44 -8.16
C GLU A 1149 -30.24 -7.20 -7.07
N ILE A 1150 -29.87 -8.27 -6.35
CA ILE A 1150 -28.76 -8.30 -5.40
C ILE A 1150 -27.87 -9.47 -5.81
N GLY A 1151 -26.57 -9.23 -5.96
CA GLY A 1151 -25.59 -10.30 -6.16
C GLY A 1151 -25.56 -11.20 -4.93
N PHE A 1152 -25.58 -12.52 -5.11
CA PHE A 1152 -25.78 -13.46 -4.02
C PHE A 1152 -24.95 -14.73 -4.20
N SER A 1153 -24.36 -15.21 -3.11
CA SER A 1153 -23.83 -16.58 -2.99
C SER A 1153 -24.07 -17.10 -1.57
N ALA A 1154 -24.23 -18.40 -1.41
CA ALA A 1154 -24.33 -19.03 -0.10
C ALA A 1154 -23.54 -20.35 -0.03
N LEU A 1155 -23.09 -20.72 1.16
CA LEU A 1155 -22.39 -21.97 1.44
C LEU A 1155 -23.00 -22.64 2.67
N LEU A 1156 -23.19 -23.96 2.61
CA LEU A 1156 -23.42 -24.82 3.76
C LEU A 1156 -22.12 -25.58 3.97
N ASN A 1157 -21.45 -25.29 5.08
CA ASN A 1157 -20.30 -26.05 5.52
C ASN A 1157 -20.78 -27.16 6.44
N ASP A 1158 -20.16 -28.33 6.28
CA ASP A 1158 -20.44 -29.54 7.00
C ASP A 1158 -19.12 -30.26 7.31
N VAL A 1159 -18.94 -30.66 8.57
CA VAL A 1159 -17.77 -31.34 9.12
C VAL A 1159 -18.19 -32.29 10.23
N ASP A 1160 -18.37 -33.55 9.85
CA ASP A 1160 -18.51 -34.65 10.80
C ASP A 1160 -17.17 -34.98 11.50
N PRO A 1161 -17.13 -34.98 12.85
CA PRO A 1161 -15.96 -35.46 13.59
C PRO A 1161 -15.69 -36.96 13.40
N GLU A 1162 -16.75 -37.75 13.23
CA GLU A 1162 -16.73 -39.19 13.00
C GLU A 1162 -17.59 -39.54 11.78
N PRO A 1163 -17.08 -39.35 10.55
CA PRO A 1163 -17.85 -39.56 9.33
C PRO A 1163 -18.16 -41.04 9.10
N ALA A 1164 -19.34 -41.33 8.54
CA ALA A 1164 -19.75 -42.69 8.19
C ALA A 1164 -18.79 -43.35 7.17
N PRO A 1165 -18.69 -44.70 7.09
CA PRO A 1165 -17.84 -45.36 6.10
C PRO A 1165 -18.22 -44.97 4.65
N GLY A 1166 -17.35 -44.20 3.98
CA GLY A 1166 -17.57 -43.70 2.61
C GLY A 1166 -17.88 -42.21 2.50
N ALA A 1167 -18.16 -41.54 3.63
CA ALA A 1167 -18.36 -40.09 3.72
C ALA A 1167 -17.05 -39.29 3.52
N PRO A 1168 -17.11 -38.03 3.04
CA PRO A 1168 -15.95 -37.17 2.89
C PRO A 1168 -15.24 -36.92 4.23
N ARG A 1169 -13.90 -37.00 4.25
CA ARG A 1169 -13.09 -36.58 5.41
C ARG A 1169 -12.67 -35.14 5.25
N GLY A 1170 -13.04 -34.27 6.19
CA GLY A 1170 -12.74 -32.83 6.15
C GLY A 1170 -13.94 -31.98 5.71
N ARG A 1171 -13.74 -30.67 5.53
CA ARG A 1171 -14.83 -29.73 5.21
C ARG A 1171 -15.43 -29.98 3.85
N HIS A 1172 -16.76 -30.09 3.83
CA HIS A 1172 -17.54 -30.28 2.63
C HIS A 1172 -18.91 -29.60 2.78
N GLY A 1173 -19.78 -29.78 1.79
CA GLY A 1173 -21.19 -29.38 1.88
C GLY A 1173 -21.75 -28.85 0.57
N LEU A 1174 -22.71 -27.94 0.64
CA LEU A 1174 -23.48 -27.43 -0.50
C LEU A 1174 -23.17 -25.96 -0.77
N ARG A 1175 -23.27 -25.53 -2.03
CA ARG A 1175 -23.10 -24.12 -2.42
C ARG A 1175 -24.26 -23.63 -3.28
N ILE A 1176 -24.66 -22.38 -3.12
CA ILE A 1176 -25.48 -21.64 -4.07
C ILE A 1176 -24.60 -20.57 -4.71
N PHE A 1177 -24.44 -20.66 -6.03
CA PHE A 1177 -23.47 -19.87 -6.82
C PHE A 1177 -22.01 -20.02 -6.36
N LYS A 1178 -21.07 -19.45 -7.11
CA LYS A 1178 -19.64 -19.43 -6.78
C LYS A 1178 -19.27 -18.09 -6.13
N GLY A 1179 -18.00 -17.92 -5.76
CA GLY A 1179 -17.45 -16.65 -5.26
C GLY A 1179 -17.18 -16.63 -3.74
N ILE A 1180 -17.75 -17.57 -2.97
CA ILE A 1180 -17.28 -17.87 -1.60
C ILE A 1180 -16.27 -19.04 -1.62
N HIS A 1181 -16.50 -20.03 -2.50
CA HIS A 1181 -15.65 -21.20 -2.75
C HIS A 1181 -15.77 -21.62 -4.25
N PRO A 1182 -14.69 -22.05 -4.94
CA PRO A 1182 -13.33 -22.32 -4.44
C PRO A 1182 -12.45 -21.08 -4.30
N ASP A 1183 -12.75 -20.03 -5.05
CA ASP A 1183 -12.01 -18.77 -5.04
C ASP A 1183 -12.92 -17.61 -4.59
N LYS A 1184 -12.38 -16.73 -3.74
CA LYS A 1184 -13.05 -15.55 -3.18
C LYS A 1184 -13.25 -14.47 -4.26
N THR A 1185 -14.11 -14.75 -5.23
CA THR A 1185 -14.31 -13.97 -6.47
C THR A 1185 -15.77 -13.51 -6.58
N PRO A 1186 -16.11 -12.30 -6.10
CA PRO A 1186 -17.48 -11.79 -6.08
C PRO A 1186 -18.14 -11.60 -7.44
N GLU A 1187 -17.35 -11.46 -8.51
CA GLU A 1187 -17.82 -11.45 -9.90
C GLU A 1187 -18.53 -12.76 -10.29
N LYS A 1188 -18.33 -13.84 -9.51
CA LYS A 1188 -18.99 -15.13 -9.68
C LYS A 1188 -20.25 -15.30 -8.83
N TYR A 1189 -20.66 -14.27 -8.08
CA TYR A 1189 -21.95 -14.27 -7.40
C TYR A 1189 -23.08 -14.39 -8.42
N GLY A 1190 -24.10 -15.14 -8.08
CA GLY A 1190 -25.33 -15.15 -8.86
C GLY A 1190 -26.20 -13.95 -8.57
N LYS A 1191 -27.44 -13.98 -9.07
CA LYS A 1191 -28.41 -12.92 -8.85
C LYS A 1191 -29.59 -13.43 -8.03
N LEU A 1192 -29.88 -12.72 -6.94
CA LEU A 1192 -31.13 -12.80 -6.20
C LEU A 1192 -32.07 -11.68 -6.68
N TYR A 1193 -33.15 -12.06 -7.34
CA TYR A 1193 -34.14 -11.14 -7.89
C TYR A 1193 -35.22 -10.83 -6.85
N LEU A 1194 -35.44 -9.57 -6.54
CA LEU A 1194 -36.49 -9.13 -5.61
C LEU A 1194 -37.81 -8.98 -6.38
N ARG A 1195 -38.74 -9.93 -6.22
CA ARG A 1195 -39.96 -10.04 -7.04
C ARG A 1195 -41.20 -9.42 -6.41
#